data_AF-A0A364NJF1-F1
#
_entry.id   AF-A0A364NJF1-F1
#
_cell.length_a   1.000
_cell.length_b   1.000
_cell.length_c   1.000
_cell.angle_alpha   90.00
_cell.angle_beta   90.00
_cell.angle_gamma   90.00
#
_symmetry.space_group_name_H-M   'P 1'
#
loop_
_entity.id
_entity.type
_entity.pdbx_description
1 polymer ?
#
loop_
_entity_poly.entity_id
_entity_poly.type
_entity_poly.pdbx_seq_one_letter_code
_entity_poly.pdbx_strand_id
1 'polypeptide(L)'
;MKRTLTLFLVSLLWVAPAHSDNVFVVNDIRVEGLQQVDAGNVFRNFPISTGDQVDGPALAAATRQLFRSGFFEDVQLVRENDVLVLVLRERPAVAIIRIEGNKAIKEEQLREGLKQSGLQEGDIFRRATLDQIELDLMRVYTTQGRYGADITTEVENLPGNRVALNINITEGRVASISHINIVGNTVFTDKELTDLFTLQLPNFWSFYTKSDQYSREKLSGDLERLRSYYLDRGYINFSIDSTQVSLSPDKQDVFITVDISEGEQFKVADVVFVGNLVVSEDVLQSKLSMTEDDVFSRREMTDSQERLVRLLGDQGYMFANVSPIPEVNDDNTVSIRYFIEPGKQTYVRRIGIRGNTRTADEVIRREVEQMEAGVVSSAAIERSQTRIERTGYFRSVNVETRPVAGTDDQIDLEFIVEEQQSGQLSASVGFSQSEGIILQLGVSQENFLGSGKSVAFNVSNSSTLTEYSFNYLDPFFTVDGVSRGFNVFYREENFDEDDRGDYNTDSFGGGITFGYPIDDFQRLSFSGDVEFLRLKNNLALQGTEVFDVINRFTQDNGDEYLNWKLTAGWSDNRLNRGFFPTKGRSQGASLEVSIPGSDLDYYRAQYNNRFYWPINSDETWIASLRSRVGYADSYGDKDYPFFKNYFAGGLTSVRGFEANSLGPRYSRGNVSSAQRSMGGNVLVSGSAELIFPMPFLKDKTAWRPLVFMDAGNVFTTKCLKGATQNTCKEGVDFGDLRYSAGVGLSWLTPVGPLSISLSKALNSKSGDETEVFQFALGQSF
;
A
#
# COMPACT_ATOMS: atom_id res chain seq x y z
N MET A 1 105.14 -22.73 -17.13
CA MET A 1 104.06 -23.67 -16.77
C MET A 1 102.74 -23.08 -17.25
N LYS A 2 102.32 -23.37 -18.49
CA LYS A 2 101.20 -22.70 -19.18
C LYS A 2 100.34 -23.69 -20.01
N ARG A 3 100.24 -24.95 -19.57
CA ARG A 3 99.60 -26.02 -20.38
C ARG A 3 98.63 -26.94 -19.62
N THR A 4 98.23 -26.57 -18.41
CA THR A 4 97.35 -27.40 -17.56
C THR A 4 96.04 -26.72 -17.15
N LEU A 5 95.75 -25.51 -17.63
CA LEU A 5 94.49 -24.82 -17.29
C LEU A 5 93.40 -24.91 -18.37
N THR A 6 93.74 -25.33 -19.60
CA THR A 6 92.77 -25.39 -20.72
C THR A 6 92.03 -26.71 -20.84
N LEU A 7 92.42 -27.75 -20.09
CA LEU A 7 91.76 -29.07 -20.11
C LEU A 7 90.64 -29.20 -19.08
N PHE A 8 90.49 -28.26 -18.15
CA PHE A 8 89.43 -28.27 -17.14
C PHE A 8 88.22 -27.39 -17.50
N LEU A 9 88.37 -26.49 -18.49
CA LEU A 9 87.30 -25.60 -18.94
C LEU A 9 86.49 -26.15 -20.14
N VAL A 10 86.96 -27.23 -20.78
CA VAL A 10 86.26 -27.89 -21.90
C VAL A 10 85.43 -29.10 -21.42
N SER A 11 85.65 -29.60 -20.20
CA SER A 11 84.87 -30.70 -19.61
C SER A 11 83.60 -30.26 -18.87
N LEU A 12 83.37 -28.94 -18.69
CA LEU A 12 82.16 -28.41 -18.04
C LEU A 12 81.06 -27.97 -19.01
N LEU A 13 81.26 -28.13 -20.32
CA LEU A 13 80.27 -27.75 -21.34
C LEU A 13 79.47 -28.92 -21.92
N TRP A 14 79.64 -30.14 -21.40
CA TRP A 14 78.95 -31.36 -21.85
C TRP A 14 78.35 -32.12 -20.67
N VAL A 15 77.49 -31.45 -19.90
CA VAL A 15 76.41 -32.15 -19.18
C VAL A 15 75.12 -31.51 -19.65
N ALA A 16 74.68 -31.93 -20.84
CA ALA A 16 73.27 -31.91 -21.14
C ALA A 16 72.59 -32.76 -20.06
N PRO A 17 71.59 -32.25 -19.31
CA PRO A 17 70.69 -33.14 -18.63
C PRO A 17 69.99 -33.92 -19.74
N ALA A 18 70.38 -35.18 -19.92
CA ALA A 18 69.50 -36.15 -20.55
C ALA A 18 68.29 -36.26 -19.62
N HIS A 19 67.31 -35.38 -19.82
CA HIS A 19 65.95 -35.65 -19.43
C HIS A 19 65.53 -36.83 -20.30
N SER A 20 65.73 -38.02 -19.75
CA SER A 20 64.97 -39.20 -20.14
C SER A 20 63.51 -38.88 -19.78
N ASP A 21 62.82 -38.19 -20.68
CA ASP A 21 61.36 -38.19 -20.67
C ASP A 21 60.95 -39.64 -20.86
N ASN A 22 60.64 -40.31 -19.75
CA ASN A 22 60.02 -41.63 -19.76
C ASN A 22 58.59 -41.46 -20.26
N VAL A 23 58.46 -41.23 -21.56
CA VAL A 23 57.19 -41.25 -22.27
C VAL A 23 56.64 -42.67 -22.15
N PHE A 24 55.54 -42.79 -21.44
CA PHE A 24 54.84 -44.04 -21.22
C PHE A 24 53.71 -44.16 -22.25
N VAL A 25 53.65 -45.27 -22.97
CA VAL A 25 52.52 -45.56 -23.87
C VAL A 25 51.48 -46.33 -23.06
N VAL A 26 50.29 -45.75 -22.90
CA VAL A 26 49.20 -46.36 -22.12
C VAL A 26 48.52 -47.42 -22.98
N ASN A 27 48.75 -48.71 -22.75
CA ASN A 27 48.09 -49.76 -23.56
C ASN A 27 46.69 -50.09 -23.06
N ASP A 28 46.47 -50.02 -21.75
CA ASP A 28 45.18 -50.25 -21.12
C ASP A 28 45.01 -49.37 -19.88
N ILE A 29 43.76 -49.07 -19.53
CA ILE A 29 43.40 -48.27 -18.36
C ILE A 29 42.43 -49.06 -17.49
N ARG A 30 42.88 -49.45 -16.29
CA ARG A 30 42.08 -50.18 -15.31
C ARG A 30 41.61 -49.23 -14.22
N VAL A 31 40.34 -49.31 -13.83
CA VAL A 31 39.79 -48.50 -12.74
C VAL A 31 39.42 -49.40 -11.56
N GLU A 32 39.88 -49.02 -10.36
CA GLU A 32 39.62 -49.74 -9.11
C GLU A 32 39.02 -48.79 -8.06
N GLY A 33 38.17 -49.34 -7.19
CA GLY A 33 37.59 -48.61 -6.06
C GLY A 33 36.28 -47.86 -6.35
N LEU A 34 35.70 -48.07 -7.54
CA LEU A 34 34.34 -47.60 -7.85
C LEU A 34 33.28 -48.40 -7.08
N GLN A 35 32.27 -47.71 -6.58
CA GLN A 35 31.12 -48.28 -5.87
C GLN A 35 29.81 -47.77 -6.47
N GLN A 36 29.62 -46.44 -6.53
CA GLN A 36 28.42 -45.79 -7.05
C GLN A 36 28.65 -45.03 -8.36
N VAL A 37 29.89 -44.60 -8.63
CA VAL A 37 30.22 -43.82 -9.82
C VAL A 37 30.48 -44.77 -10.98
N ASP A 38 29.76 -44.57 -12.09
CA ASP A 38 29.98 -45.32 -13.32
C ASP A 38 31.39 -45.06 -13.88
N ALA A 39 32.08 -46.12 -14.32
CA ALA A 39 33.39 -46.04 -14.96
C ALA A 39 33.39 -45.10 -16.18
N GLY A 40 32.28 -44.98 -16.90
CA GLY A 40 32.15 -44.00 -17.99
C GLY A 40 32.36 -42.54 -17.56
N ASN A 41 32.00 -42.19 -16.32
CA ASN A 41 32.25 -40.84 -15.77
C ASN A 41 33.73 -40.61 -15.45
N VAL A 42 34.48 -41.67 -15.11
CA VAL A 42 35.93 -41.59 -14.90
C VAL A 42 36.62 -41.30 -16.22
N PHE A 43 36.33 -42.09 -17.26
CA PHE A 43 36.95 -41.93 -18.58
C PHE A 43 36.60 -40.59 -19.24
N ARG A 44 35.39 -40.06 -19.05
CA ARG A 44 35.01 -38.74 -19.57
C ARG A 44 35.80 -37.59 -18.92
N ASN A 45 36.16 -37.74 -17.64
CA ASN A 45 36.85 -36.70 -16.86
C ASN A 45 38.36 -36.93 -16.73
N PHE A 46 38.90 -37.98 -17.34
CA PHE A 46 40.31 -38.30 -17.36
C PHE A 46 40.82 -38.20 -18.82
N PRO A 47 41.50 -37.11 -19.21
CA PRO A 47 41.87 -36.80 -20.59
C PRO A 47 43.09 -37.60 -21.09
N ILE A 48 43.11 -38.92 -20.82
CA ILE A 48 44.13 -39.86 -21.28
C ILE A 48 43.39 -41.11 -21.75
N SER A 49 43.67 -41.51 -22.99
CA SER A 49 43.08 -42.67 -23.64
C SER A 49 44.11 -43.78 -23.83
N THR A 50 43.63 -44.99 -24.11
CA THR A 50 44.50 -46.08 -24.55
C THR A 50 45.14 -45.73 -25.89
N GLY A 51 46.45 -45.93 -25.98
CA GLY A 51 47.31 -45.55 -27.11
C GLY A 51 48.05 -44.22 -26.93
N ASP A 52 47.70 -43.41 -25.92
CA ASP A 52 48.35 -42.12 -25.70
C ASP A 52 49.78 -42.27 -25.14
N GLN A 53 50.67 -41.40 -25.61
CA GLN A 53 52.00 -41.21 -25.06
C GLN A 53 51.95 -40.13 -23.99
N VAL A 54 52.13 -40.53 -22.73
CA VAL A 54 51.97 -39.65 -21.57
C VAL A 54 53.26 -39.53 -20.77
N ASP A 55 53.49 -38.33 -20.24
CA ASP A 55 54.57 -38.01 -19.32
C ASP A 55 54.02 -37.70 -17.91
N GLY A 56 54.91 -37.51 -16.94
CA GLY A 56 54.52 -37.17 -15.56
C GLY A 56 53.63 -35.92 -15.45
N PRO A 57 53.94 -34.81 -16.16
CA PRO A 57 53.08 -33.63 -16.22
C PRO A 57 51.68 -33.88 -16.78
N ALA A 58 51.55 -34.65 -17.87
CA ALA A 58 50.26 -34.99 -18.47
C ALA A 58 49.40 -35.83 -17.52
N LEU A 59 50.01 -36.82 -16.84
CA LEU A 59 49.33 -37.63 -15.83
C LEU A 59 48.86 -36.76 -14.66
N ALA A 60 49.70 -35.85 -14.15
CA ALA A 60 49.31 -34.94 -13.08
C ALA A 60 48.16 -33.99 -13.49
N ALA A 61 48.15 -33.50 -14.73
CA ALA A 61 47.07 -32.67 -15.26
C ALA A 61 45.76 -33.47 -15.36
N ALA A 62 45.83 -34.72 -15.85
CA ALA A 62 44.69 -35.62 -15.95
C ALA A 62 44.13 -35.99 -14.57
N THR A 63 44.99 -36.29 -13.58
CA THR A 63 44.59 -36.52 -12.19
C THR A 63 43.89 -35.30 -11.60
N ARG A 64 44.40 -34.08 -11.83
CA ARG A 64 43.74 -32.85 -11.36
C ARG A 64 42.37 -32.65 -11.99
N GLN A 65 42.21 -32.96 -13.29
CA GLN A 65 40.92 -32.88 -13.96
C GLN A 65 39.92 -33.88 -13.38
N LEU A 66 40.36 -35.12 -13.14
CA LEU A 66 39.54 -36.14 -12.51
C LEU A 66 39.17 -35.75 -11.07
N PHE A 67 40.09 -35.17 -10.30
CA PHE A 67 39.80 -34.65 -8.96
C PHE A 67 38.80 -33.48 -8.98
N ARG A 68 38.91 -32.58 -9.97
CA ARG A 68 37.97 -31.45 -10.18
C ARG A 68 36.54 -31.87 -10.49
N SER A 69 36.32 -33.11 -10.95
CA SER A 69 34.97 -33.66 -11.11
C SER A 69 34.20 -33.72 -9.78
N GLY A 70 34.91 -33.76 -8.65
CA GLY A 70 34.33 -33.74 -7.31
C GLY A 70 33.75 -35.07 -6.84
N PHE A 71 33.86 -36.14 -7.63
CA PHE A 71 33.37 -37.48 -7.27
C PHE A 71 34.31 -38.25 -6.32
N PHE A 72 35.59 -37.89 -6.28
CA PHE A 72 36.63 -38.67 -5.60
C PHE A 72 37.28 -37.90 -4.43
N GLU A 73 37.49 -38.59 -3.32
CA GLU A 73 38.22 -38.13 -2.13
C GLU A 73 39.73 -38.23 -2.37
N ASP A 74 40.16 -39.31 -3.03
CA ASP A 74 41.55 -39.58 -3.39
C ASP A 74 41.63 -40.24 -4.78
N VAL A 75 42.67 -39.89 -5.53
CA VAL A 75 42.94 -40.38 -6.88
C VAL A 75 44.42 -40.74 -6.98
N GLN A 76 44.72 -42.03 -6.99
CA GLN A 76 46.08 -42.54 -7.12
C GLN A 76 46.27 -43.18 -8.48
N LEU A 77 47.40 -42.87 -9.13
CA LEU A 77 47.80 -43.49 -10.37
C LEU A 77 48.93 -44.48 -10.08
N VAL A 78 48.68 -45.75 -10.38
CA VAL A 78 49.65 -46.83 -10.26
C VAL A 78 49.94 -47.37 -11.65
N ARG A 79 51.22 -47.56 -11.98
CA ARG A 79 51.64 -48.18 -13.22
C ARG A 79 52.00 -49.64 -12.98
N GLU A 80 51.28 -50.55 -13.63
CA GLU A 80 51.58 -51.99 -13.65
C GLU A 80 51.99 -52.40 -15.07
N ASN A 81 53.30 -52.49 -15.32
CA ASN A 81 53.87 -52.73 -16.65
C ASN A 81 53.40 -51.68 -17.68
N ASP A 82 52.52 -52.09 -18.61
CA ASP A 82 51.95 -51.26 -19.67
C ASP A 82 50.49 -50.80 -19.41
N VAL A 83 49.97 -51.08 -18.20
CA VAL A 83 48.60 -50.73 -17.78
C VAL A 83 48.64 -49.60 -16.76
N LEU A 84 47.79 -48.58 -16.98
CA LEU A 84 47.56 -47.51 -16.02
C LEU A 84 46.38 -47.89 -15.11
N VAL A 85 46.64 -48.06 -13.82
CA VAL A 85 45.63 -48.38 -12.81
C VAL A 85 45.24 -47.11 -12.06
N LEU A 86 43.98 -46.71 -12.16
CA LEU A 86 43.39 -45.64 -11.37
C LEU A 86 42.79 -46.25 -10.11
N VAL A 87 43.47 -46.09 -8.98
CA VAL A 87 42.94 -46.46 -7.66
C VAL A 87 42.19 -45.25 -7.13
N LEU A 88 40.87 -45.33 -7.13
CA LEU A 88 39.96 -44.24 -6.79
C LEU A 88 39.30 -44.51 -5.45
N ARG A 89 39.19 -43.48 -4.61
CA ARG A 89 38.32 -43.49 -3.44
C ARG A 89 37.18 -42.53 -3.68
N GLU A 90 35.98 -43.06 -3.91
CA GLU A 90 34.78 -42.25 -4.08
C GLU A 90 34.44 -41.45 -2.82
N ARG A 91 33.97 -40.22 -3.00
CA ARG A 91 33.36 -39.46 -1.91
C ARG A 91 32.00 -40.07 -1.55
N PRO A 92 31.65 -40.11 -0.26
CA PRO A 92 30.35 -40.63 0.12
C PRO A 92 29.23 -39.68 -0.30
N ALA A 93 28.03 -40.24 -0.52
CA ALA A 93 26.82 -39.44 -0.73
C ALA A 93 26.14 -39.08 0.61
N VAL A 94 25.57 -37.89 0.70
CA VAL A 94 24.78 -37.44 1.85
C VAL A 94 23.44 -38.17 1.83
N ALA A 95 23.21 -39.07 2.78
CA ALA A 95 21.97 -39.83 2.85
C ALA A 95 20.87 -39.08 3.61
N ILE A 96 21.23 -38.46 4.73
CA ILE A 96 20.29 -37.80 5.65
C ILE A 96 20.97 -36.60 6.28
N ILE A 97 20.25 -35.49 6.39
CA ILE A 97 20.68 -34.31 7.16
C ILE A 97 19.75 -34.15 8.36
N ARG A 98 20.32 -34.31 9.57
CA ARG A 98 19.63 -34.10 10.85
C ARG A 98 20.02 -32.73 11.40
N ILE A 99 19.03 -31.88 11.66
CA ILE A 99 19.23 -30.55 12.24
C ILE A 99 18.51 -30.56 13.59
N GLU A 100 19.25 -30.26 14.65
CA GLU A 100 18.70 -30.20 16.01
C GLU A 100 19.05 -28.87 16.69
N GLY A 101 18.15 -28.37 17.54
CA GLY A 101 18.37 -27.17 18.34
C GLY A 101 17.94 -25.83 17.69
N ASN A 102 17.44 -25.84 16.46
CA ASN A 102 16.87 -24.68 15.79
C ASN A 102 15.44 -24.35 16.28
N LYS A 103 15.31 -23.33 17.12
CA LYS A 103 14.03 -22.77 17.60
C LYS A 103 13.74 -21.38 17.02
N ALA A 104 14.77 -20.58 16.77
CA ALA A 104 14.65 -19.23 16.22
C ALA A 104 14.40 -19.23 14.71
N ILE A 105 14.95 -20.22 13.99
CA ILE A 105 14.82 -20.35 12.54
C ILE A 105 14.09 -21.66 12.23
N LYS A 106 13.05 -21.56 11.39
CA LYS A 106 12.28 -22.74 10.95
C LYS A 106 13.19 -23.68 10.16
N GLU A 107 13.05 -24.98 10.40
CA GLU A 107 13.90 -26.00 9.79
C GLU A 107 13.85 -25.94 8.26
N GLU A 108 12.69 -25.67 7.67
CA GLU A 108 12.52 -25.57 6.22
C GLU A 108 13.38 -24.45 5.61
N GLN A 109 13.53 -23.32 6.31
CA GLN A 109 14.37 -22.21 5.86
C GLN A 109 15.85 -22.57 5.91
N LEU A 110 16.27 -23.30 6.95
CA LEU A 110 17.64 -23.82 7.05
C LEU A 110 17.91 -24.82 5.93
N ARG A 111 16.99 -25.75 5.67
CA ARG A 111 17.12 -26.73 4.59
C ARG A 111 17.24 -26.08 3.21
N GLU A 112 16.43 -25.06 2.92
CA GLU A 112 16.52 -24.33 1.66
C GLU A 112 17.86 -23.59 1.51
N GLY A 113 18.36 -22.99 2.60
CA GLY A 113 19.70 -22.38 2.61
C GLY A 113 20.83 -23.39 2.36
N LEU A 114 20.77 -24.56 3.01
CA LEU A 114 21.74 -25.65 2.79
C LEU A 114 21.73 -26.14 1.34
N LYS A 115 20.54 -26.27 0.75
CA LYS A 115 20.36 -26.65 -0.65
C LYS A 115 20.99 -25.64 -1.61
N GLN A 116 20.80 -24.33 -1.38
CA GLN A 116 21.44 -23.28 -2.18
C GLN A 116 22.98 -23.32 -2.09
N SER A 117 23.51 -23.74 -0.94
CA SER A 117 24.95 -23.94 -0.72
C SER A 117 25.48 -25.29 -1.24
N GLY A 118 24.66 -26.09 -1.93
CA GLY A 118 25.06 -27.37 -2.52
C GLY A 118 25.17 -28.51 -1.52
N LEU A 119 24.34 -28.51 -0.47
CA LEU A 119 24.21 -29.60 0.48
C LEU A 119 22.73 -30.00 0.65
N GLN A 120 22.29 -30.96 -0.14
CA GLN A 120 21.00 -31.64 0.02
C GLN A 120 21.19 -33.17 0.08
N GLU A 121 20.16 -33.87 0.54
CA GLU A 121 20.15 -35.33 0.52
C GLU A 121 20.27 -35.84 -0.93
N GLY A 122 21.21 -36.75 -1.16
CA GLY A 122 21.61 -37.25 -2.47
C GLY A 122 22.87 -36.59 -3.07
N ASP A 123 23.32 -35.46 -2.54
CA ASP A 123 24.54 -34.80 -3.02
C ASP A 123 25.83 -35.50 -2.56
N ILE A 124 26.94 -35.19 -3.23
CA ILE A 124 28.27 -35.70 -2.86
C ILE A 124 28.81 -34.93 -1.66
N PHE A 125 29.16 -35.64 -0.60
CA PHE A 125 29.70 -35.04 0.61
C PHE A 125 31.10 -34.45 0.39
N ARG A 126 31.29 -33.21 0.85
CA ARG A 126 32.60 -32.53 0.87
C ARG A 126 32.80 -31.89 2.24
N ARG A 127 33.91 -32.23 2.91
CA ARG A 127 34.22 -31.67 4.23
C ARG A 127 34.29 -30.15 4.23
N ALA A 128 34.95 -29.56 3.22
CA ALA A 128 35.03 -28.10 3.09
C ALA A 128 33.67 -27.41 2.94
N THR A 129 32.68 -28.06 2.32
CA THR A 129 31.31 -27.52 2.22
C THR A 129 30.62 -27.54 3.58
N LEU A 130 30.83 -28.59 4.39
CA LEU A 130 30.29 -28.66 5.75
C LEU A 130 30.90 -27.59 6.66
N ASP A 131 32.22 -27.42 6.64
CA ASP A 131 32.91 -26.40 7.45
C ASP A 131 32.48 -24.98 7.03
N GLN A 132 32.26 -24.74 5.72
CA GLN A 132 31.73 -23.47 5.23
C GLN A 132 30.30 -23.22 5.70
N ILE A 133 29.46 -24.25 5.69
CA ILE A 133 28.07 -24.18 6.17
C ILE A 133 28.01 -23.88 7.65
N GLU A 134 28.90 -24.45 8.46
CA GLU A 134 29.01 -24.13 9.89
C GLU A 134 29.25 -22.62 10.09
N LEU A 135 30.19 -22.04 9.34
CA LEU A 135 30.47 -20.60 9.37
C LEU A 135 29.31 -19.74 8.85
N ASP A 136 28.62 -20.17 7.80
CA ASP A 136 27.51 -19.42 7.22
C ASP A 136 26.27 -19.46 8.12
N LEU A 137 25.95 -20.62 8.70
CA LEU A 137 24.90 -20.75 9.71
C LEU A 137 25.24 -19.91 10.95
N MET A 138 26.51 -19.92 11.40
CA MET A 138 26.96 -19.07 12.50
C MET A 138 26.75 -17.59 12.15
N ARG A 139 27.07 -17.19 10.91
CA ARG A 139 26.81 -15.84 10.41
C ARG A 139 25.32 -15.50 10.45
N VAL A 140 24.44 -16.39 9.99
CA VAL A 140 22.99 -16.18 10.05
C VAL A 140 22.51 -15.93 11.48
N TYR A 141 22.94 -16.74 12.46
CA TYR A 141 22.57 -16.49 13.87
C TYR A 141 23.15 -15.18 14.41
N THR A 142 24.40 -14.85 14.08
CA THR A 142 24.99 -13.56 14.49
C THR A 142 24.28 -12.34 13.88
N THR A 143 23.76 -12.43 12.65
CA THR A 143 22.93 -11.35 12.05
C THR A 143 21.58 -11.16 12.75
N GLN A 144 21.08 -12.18 13.45
CA GLN A 144 19.89 -12.09 14.31
C GLN A 144 20.23 -11.65 15.75
N GLY A 145 21.45 -11.16 15.98
CA GLY A 145 21.91 -10.71 17.29
C GLY A 145 22.33 -11.84 18.24
N ARG A 146 22.47 -13.10 17.77
CA ARG A 146 22.81 -14.25 18.62
C ARG A 146 24.31 -14.57 18.56
N TYR A 147 25.12 -13.75 19.22
CA TYR A 147 26.58 -13.90 19.25
C TYR A 147 27.09 -15.08 20.08
N GLY A 148 26.24 -15.58 20.99
CA GLY A 148 26.47 -16.81 21.74
C GLY A 148 26.08 -18.09 20.99
N ALA A 149 25.74 -18.02 19.70
CA ALA A 149 25.43 -19.19 18.92
C ALA A 149 26.67 -20.04 18.66
N ASP A 150 26.53 -21.36 18.80
CA ASP A 150 27.55 -22.37 18.56
C ASP A 150 26.94 -23.52 17.76
N ILE A 151 27.62 -23.94 16.70
CA ILE A 151 27.12 -24.97 15.79
C ILE A 151 28.18 -26.04 15.72
N THR A 152 27.81 -27.28 16.06
CA THR A 152 28.70 -28.42 15.97
C THR A 152 28.20 -29.38 14.89
N THR A 153 29.10 -29.76 13.99
CA THR A 153 28.79 -30.64 12.86
C THR A 153 29.49 -31.99 13.03
N GLU A 154 28.70 -33.07 13.06
CA GLU A 154 29.20 -34.44 13.16
C GLU A 154 28.85 -35.24 11.90
N VAL A 155 29.82 -36.02 11.42
CA VAL A 155 29.67 -36.87 10.23
C VAL A 155 29.64 -38.32 10.67
N GLU A 156 28.51 -38.98 10.45
CA GLU A 156 28.30 -40.39 10.76
C GLU A 156 28.39 -41.21 9.48
N ASN A 157 29.33 -42.16 9.40
CA ASN A 157 29.48 -43.04 8.24
C ASN A 157 28.37 -44.10 8.22
N LEU A 158 27.70 -44.25 7.08
CA LEU A 158 26.64 -45.22 6.86
C LEU A 158 27.05 -46.30 5.84
N PRO A 159 26.41 -47.49 5.88
CA PRO A 159 26.63 -48.52 4.87
C PRO A 159 26.35 -48.04 3.44
N GLY A 160 27.20 -48.49 2.51
CA GLY A 160 27.08 -48.22 1.08
C GLY A 160 27.70 -46.89 0.63
N ASN A 161 28.84 -46.48 1.21
CA ASN A 161 29.55 -45.22 0.93
C ASN A 161 28.64 -43.98 1.07
N ARG A 162 27.94 -43.90 2.21
CA ARG A 162 27.03 -42.79 2.52
C ARG A 162 27.37 -42.19 3.86
N VAL A 163 26.97 -40.95 4.09
CA VAL A 163 27.11 -40.26 5.38
C VAL A 163 25.79 -39.66 5.84
N ALA A 164 25.55 -39.67 7.15
CA ALA A 164 24.57 -38.81 7.80
C ALA A 164 25.28 -37.59 8.39
N LEU A 165 24.69 -36.41 8.20
CA LEU A 165 25.19 -35.16 8.73
C LEU A 165 24.33 -34.73 9.90
N ASN A 166 24.91 -34.68 11.09
CA ASN A 166 24.24 -34.21 12.30
C ASN A 166 24.71 -32.78 12.57
N ILE A 167 23.81 -31.81 12.44
CA ILE A 167 24.06 -30.39 12.68
C ILE A 167 23.36 -30.02 13.98
N ASN A 168 24.13 -29.87 15.06
CA ASN A 168 23.64 -29.51 16.37
C ASN A 168 23.83 -28.02 16.61
N ILE A 169 22.73 -27.31 16.83
CA ILE A 169 22.71 -25.85 16.95
C ILE A 169 22.40 -25.46 18.39
N THR A 170 23.34 -24.78 19.03
CA THR A 170 23.12 -24.07 20.29
C THR A 170 22.93 -22.59 19.98
N GLU A 171 21.69 -22.11 19.96
CA GLU A 171 21.39 -20.75 19.45
C GLU A 171 21.89 -19.60 20.35
N GLY A 172 22.19 -19.87 21.62
CA GLY A 172 22.51 -18.83 22.60
C GLY A 172 21.35 -17.85 22.87
N ARG A 173 21.57 -16.88 23.76
CA ARG A 173 20.64 -15.76 23.98
C ARG A 173 20.88 -14.66 22.94
N VAL A 174 19.85 -13.88 22.64
CA VAL A 174 19.98 -12.68 21.81
C VAL A 174 20.74 -11.63 22.65
N ALA A 175 21.78 -11.05 22.06
CA ALA A 175 22.49 -9.95 22.68
C ALA A 175 21.68 -8.66 22.51
N SER A 176 21.44 -7.97 23.62
CA SER A 176 20.73 -6.70 23.66
C SER A 176 21.72 -5.53 23.68
N ILE A 177 21.34 -4.42 23.07
CA ILE A 177 22.10 -3.18 23.14
C ILE A 177 21.94 -2.57 24.53
N SER A 178 23.04 -2.48 25.26
CA SER A 178 23.04 -1.96 26.63
C SER A 178 23.44 -0.48 26.68
N HIS A 179 24.23 -0.02 25.70
CA HIS A 179 24.54 1.40 25.56
C HIS A 179 24.81 1.80 24.10
N ILE A 180 24.37 3.00 23.74
CA ILE A 180 24.75 3.70 22.50
C ILE A 180 25.30 5.04 22.94
N ASN A 181 26.56 5.29 22.65
CA ASN A 181 27.25 6.53 22.99
C ASN A 181 27.69 7.23 21.71
N ILE A 182 27.42 8.53 21.61
CA ILE A 182 27.90 9.37 20.53
C ILE A 182 28.88 10.36 21.16
N VAL A 183 30.08 10.45 20.63
CA VAL A 183 31.16 11.26 21.18
C VAL A 183 31.58 12.28 20.15
N GLY A 184 31.65 13.54 20.55
CA GLY A 184 32.04 14.66 19.68
C GLY A 184 30.88 15.55 19.24
N ASN A 185 29.63 15.21 19.58
CA ASN A 185 28.50 16.12 19.42
C ASN A 185 28.50 17.22 20.49
N THR A 186 28.29 18.45 20.04
CA THR A 186 28.18 19.66 20.86
C THR A 186 26.97 20.51 20.46
N VAL A 187 26.53 20.39 19.20
CA VAL A 187 25.37 21.09 18.65
C VAL A 187 24.07 20.40 19.05
N PHE A 188 24.02 19.07 18.86
CA PHE A 188 22.83 18.26 19.16
C PHE A 188 23.08 17.38 20.37
N THR A 189 22.02 17.07 21.11
CA THR A 189 22.13 16.18 22.28
C THR A 189 22.22 14.70 21.85
N ASP A 190 22.91 13.88 22.65
CA ASP A 190 23.02 12.43 22.39
C ASP A 190 21.63 11.79 22.21
N LYS A 191 20.65 12.26 22.99
CA LYS A 191 19.29 11.76 22.92
C LYS A 191 18.63 12.06 21.58
N GLU A 192 18.76 13.29 21.08
CA GLU A 192 18.20 13.66 19.77
C GLU A 192 18.81 12.83 18.64
N LEU A 193 20.11 12.56 18.71
CA LEU A 193 20.83 11.78 17.69
C LEU A 193 20.51 10.28 17.78
N THR A 194 20.43 9.73 19.00
CA THR A 194 20.09 8.32 19.24
C THR A 194 18.62 8.01 18.94
N ASP A 195 17.72 8.99 19.06
CA ASP A 195 16.30 8.83 18.67
C ASP A 195 16.13 8.64 17.14
N LEU A 196 17.12 9.01 16.32
CA LEU A 196 17.15 8.76 14.86
C LEU A 196 17.45 7.28 14.51
N PHE A 197 18.02 6.54 15.45
CA PHE A 197 18.48 5.18 15.21
C PHE A 197 17.30 4.21 15.25
N THR A 198 17.34 3.21 14.37
CA THR A 198 16.48 2.02 14.48
C THR A 198 16.94 1.17 15.65
N LEU A 199 18.26 1.14 15.90
CA LEU A 199 18.84 0.54 17.08
C LEU A 199 18.58 1.41 18.31
N GLN A 200 17.95 0.83 19.32
CA GLN A 200 17.58 1.54 20.54
C GLN A 200 17.87 0.67 21.77
N LEU A 201 17.97 1.34 22.93
CA LEU A 201 18.00 0.65 24.22
C LEU A 201 16.69 -0.14 24.45
N PRO A 202 16.74 -1.23 25.23
CA PRO A 202 15.57 -2.01 25.63
C PRO A 202 14.49 -1.10 26.19
N ASN A 203 13.32 -1.13 25.56
CA ASN A 203 12.13 -0.42 25.98
C ASN A 203 10.94 -1.38 26.03
N PHE A 204 9.81 -0.92 26.56
CA PHE A 204 8.62 -1.75 26.73
C PHE A 204 8.13 -2.45 25.44
N TRP A 205 8.42 -1.88 24.26
CA TRP A 205 7.98 -2.39 22.95
C TRP A 205 9.06 -3.19 22.20
N SER A 206 10.28 -3.28 22.72
CA SER A 206 11.40 -3.96 22.08
C SER A 206 11.12 -5.44 21.77
N PHE A 207 10.23 -6.09 22.53
CA PHE A 207 9.80 -7.47 22.25
C PHE A 207 9.14 -7.64 20.86
N TYR A 208 8.49 -6.58 20.36
CA TYR A 208 7.83 -6.58 19.05
C TYR A 208 8.70 -5.95 17.97
N THR A 209 9.29 -4.78 18.24
CA THR A 209 10.08 -4.03 17.25
C THR A 209 11.46 -4.62 17.02
N LYS A 210 11.99 -5.40 17.98
CA LYS A 210 13.36 -5.94 17.95
C LYS A 210 14.42 -4.85 17.75
N SER A 211 14.16 -3.64 18.27
CA SER A 211 15.05 -2.48 18.14
C SER A 211 16.31 -2.59 19.00
N ASP A 212 16.26 -3.40 20.06
CA ASP A 212 17.36 -3.68 20.98
C ASP A 212 18.32 -4.77 20.46
N GLN A 213 18.00 -5.41 19.33
CA GLN A 213 18.81 -6.47 18.73
C GLN A 213 19.80 -5.86 17.73
N TYR A 214 21.08 -5.90 18.09
CA TYR A 214 22.15 -5.42 17.22
C TYR A 214 22.25 -6.26 15.94
N SER A 215 22.41 -5.57 14.82
CA SER A 215 22.80 -6.11 13.53
C SER A 215 23.66 -5.07 12.83
N ARG A 216 24.69 -5.50 12.09
CA ARG A 216 25.61 -4.59 11.39
C ARG A 216 24.87 -3.73 10.35
N GLU A 217 23.87 -4.29 9.70
CA GLU A 217 23.07 -3.67 8.66
C GLU A 217 22.26 -2.49 9.23
N LYS A 218 21.56 -2.71 10.36
CA LYS A 218 20.83 -1.62 11.05
C LYS A 218 21.78 -0.51 11.49
N LEU A 219 22.93 -0.85 12.08
CA LEU A 219 23.91 0.16 12.50
C LEU A 219 24.42 0.97 11.31
N SER A 220 24.75 0.33 10.19
CA SER A 220 25.17 1.05 8.99
C SER A 220 24.09 2.01 8.47
N GLY A 221 22.82 1.59 8.52
CA GLY A 221 21.70 2.46 8.18
C GLY A 221 21.54 3.63 9.16
N ASP A 222 21.73 3.37 10.45
CA ASP A 222 21.65 4.37 11.51
C ASP A 222 22.78 5.42 11.39
N LEU A 223 24.00 4.99 11.07
CA LEU A 223 25.13 5.88 10.78
C LEU A 223 24.87 6.77 9.56
N GLU A 224 24.26 6.23 8.49
CA GLU A 224 23.90 7.04 7.33
C GLU A 224 22.76 8.02 7.64
N ARG A 225 21.79 7.65 8.50
CA ARG A 225 20.77 8.59 9.00
C ARG A 225 21.37 9.68 9.85
N LEU A 226 22.32 9.36 10.72
CA LEU A 226 23.08 10.34 11.49
C LEU A 226 23.78 11.32 10.55
N ARG A 227 24.54 10.78 9.58
CA ARG A 227 25.24 11.58 8.58
C ARG A 227 24.29 12.49 7.80
N SER A 228 23.18 11.94 7.32
CA SER A 228 22.16 12.70 6.58
C SER A 228 21.56 13.80 7.46
N TYR A 229 21.28 13.52 8.73
CA TYR A 229 20.72 14.50 9.67
C TYR A 229 21.57 15.78 9.81
N TYR A 230 22.90 15.63 9.87
CA TYR A 230 23.85 16.75 9.91
C TYR A 230 23.98 17.44 8.55
N LEU A 231 24.16 16.69 7.46
CA LEU A 231 24.28 17.23 6.11
C LEU A 231 23.02 18.00 5.66
N ASP A 232 21.85 17.60 6.16
CA ASP A 232 20.56 18.25 5.88
C ASP A 232 20.37 19.56 6.66
N ARG A 233 21.27 19.87 7.61
CA ARG A 233 21.22 21.06 8.49
C ARG A 233 22.44 21.96 8.35
N GLY A 234 23.23 21.77 7.29
CA GLY A 234 24.30 22.68 6.89
C GLY A 234 25.70 22.24 7.31
N TYR A 235 25.86 21.09 7.97
CA TYR A 235 27.15 20.59 8.44
C TYR A 235 27.86 19.76 7.36
N ILE A 236 28.36 20.40 6.31
CA ILE A 236 28.96 19.70 5.15
C ILE A 236 30.23 18.93 5.50
N ASN A 237 31.02 19.47 6.43
CA ASN A 237 32.26 18.85 6.91
C ASN A 237 32.02 17.79 7.99
N PHE A 238 30.77 17.38 8.23
CA PHE A 238 30.44 16.31 9.17
C PHE A 238 31.12 15.00 8.76
N SER A 239 31.85 14.40 9.70
CA SER A 239 32.44 13.07 9.54
C SER A 239 32.15 12.17 10.72
N ILE A 240 32.06 10.87 10.43
CA ILE A 240 32.07 9.81 11.44
C ILE A 240 33.50 9.27 11.45
N ASP A 241 34.23 9.54 12.53
CA ASP A 241 35.67 9.28 12.61
C ASP A 241 35.95 7.82 12.93
N SER A 242 35.16 7.23 13.84
CA SER A 242 35.18 5.79 14.11
C SER A 242 33.85 5.26 14.65
N THR A 243 33.63 3.95 14.46
CA THR A 243 32.54 3.23 15.10
C THR A 243 33.08 1.99 15.77
N GLN A 244 32.92 1.92 17.09
CA GLN A 244 33.42 0.84 17.91
C GLN A 244 32.22 0.05 18.45
N VAL A 245 32.17 -1.25 18.15
CA VAL A 245 31.17 -2.16 18.70
C VAL A 245 31.90 -3.17 19.58
N SER A 246 31.56 -3.17 20.87
CA SER A 246 32.10 -4.12 21.84
C SER A 246 31.00 -4.98 22.43
N LEU A 247 31.39 -6.18 22.86
CA LEU A 247 30.49 -7.19 23.39
C LEU A 247 30.94 -7.57 24.81
N SER A 248 30.00 -7.79 25.72
CA SER A 248 30.33 -8.34 27.04
C SER A 248 30.97 -9.73 26.93
N PRO A 249 31.78 -10.16 27.93
CA PRO A 249 32.40 -11.49 27.93
C PRO A 249 31.40 -12.64 27.83
N ASP A 250 30.17 -12.46 28.32
CA ASP A 250 29.08 -13.44 28.26
C ASP A 250 28.22 -13.34 27.00
N LYS A 251 28.64 -12.50 26.05
CA LYS A 251 28.07 -12.29 24.71
C LYS A 251 26.60 -11.85 24.70
N GLN A 252 26.17 -11.12 25.73
CA GLN A 252 24.77 -10.70 25.90
C GLN A 252 24.55 -9.19 25.83
N ASP A 253 25.56 -8.39 26.12
CA ASP A 253 25.45 -6.94 26.06
C ASP A 253 26.30 -6.40 24.91
N VAL A 254 25.68 -5.57 24.08
CA VAL A 254 26.35 -4.84 22.99
C VAL A 254 26.49 -3.37 23.41
N PHE A 255 27.70 -2.83 23.26
CA PHE A 255 28.00 -1.41 23.46
C PHE A 255 28.47 -0.82 22.14
N ILE A 256 27.79 0.24 21.70
CA ILE A 256 28.09 0.94 20.44
C ILE A 256 28.61 2.33 20.80
N THR A 257 29.80 2.67 20.35
CA THR A 257 30.37 4.02 20.45
C THR A 257 30.60 4.56 19.05
N VAL A 258 30.06 5.73 18.76
CA VAL A 258 30.23 6.45 17.49
C VAL A 258 30.97 7.74 17.77
N ASP A 259 32.19 7.85 17.25
CA ASP A 259 33.00 9.05 17.35
C ASP A 259 32.76 9.92 16.10
N ILE A 260 32.38 11.17 16.30
CA ILE A 260 32.00 12.10 15.22
C ILE A 260 32.73 13.44 15.34
N SER A 261 32.87 14.10 14.19
CA SER A 261 33.30 15.49 14.08
C SER A 261 32.20 16.30 13.38
N GLU A 262 31.58 17.24 14.11
CA GLU A 262 30.40 17.98 13.61
C GLU A 262 30.74 18.95 12.46
N GLY A 263 31.87 19.63 12.54
CA GLY A 263 32.22 20.72 11.63
C GLY A 263 31.40 21.99 11.87
N GLU A 264 31.64 23.01 11.05
CA GLU A 264 30.90 24.29 11.10
C GLU A 264 29.65 24.24 10.20
N GLN A 265 28.67 25.10 10.49
CA GLN A 265 27.44 25.21 9.70
C GLN A 265 27.63 26.15 8.52
N PHE A 266 27.26 25.68 7.32
CA PHE A 266 27.38 26.41 6.07
C PHE A 266 26.03 26.97 5.60
N LYS A 267 26.09 28.15 4.98
CA LYS A 267 24.97 28.77 4.26
C LYS A 267 25.19 28.75 2.76
N VAL A 268 24.12 28.86 1.98
CA VAL A 268 24.21 28.97 0.52
C VAL A 268 24.66 30.37 0.13
N ALA A 269 25.78 30.48 -0.60
CA ALA A 269 26.25 31.74 -1.17
C ALA A 269 25.48 32.08 -2.46
N ASP A 270 25.47 31.13 -3.40
CA ASP A 270 24.81 31.28 -4.68
C ASP A 270 24.43 29.91 -5.25
N VAL A 271 23.44 29.91 -6.15
CA VAL A 271 23.05 28.73 -6.91
C VAL A 271 23.16 29.04 -8.39
N VAL A 272 24.00 28.27 -9.09
CA VAL A 272 24.32 28.51 -10.51
C VAL A 272 23.99 27.28 -11.32
N PHE A 273 23.31 27.49 -12.46
CA PHE A 273 23.08 26.47 -13.46
C PHE A 273 24.21 26.51 -14.50
N VAL A 274 24.84 25.38 -14.76
CA VAL A 274 25.97 25.26 -15.70
C VAL A 274 25.63 24.20 -16.75
N GLY A 275 25.92 24.47 -18.02
CA GLY A 275 25.72 23.50 -19.11
C GLY A 275 24.79 24.04 -20.20
N ASN A 276 24.07 23.13 -20.86
CA ASN A 276 23.15 23.49 -21.94
C ASN A 276 21.73 23.67 -21.39
N LEU A 277 21.31 24.92 -21.19
CA LEU A 277 19.99 25.24 -20.65
C LEU A 277 18.94 25.27 -21.76
N VAL A 278 18.18 24.18 -21.88
CA VAL A 278 17.04 24.06 -22.82
C VAL A 278 15.75 24.71 -22.29
N VAL A 279 15.76 25.15 -21.03
CA VAL A 279 14.68 25.86 -20.34
C VAL A 279 15.29 27.12 -19.72
N SER A 280 14.51 28.21 -19.63
CA SER A 280 14.96 29.47 -19.03
C SER A 280 15.35 29.31 -17.55
N GLU A 281 16.36 30.04 -17.11
CA GLU A 281 16.85 30.03 -15.73
C GLU A 281 15.75 30.31 -14.71
N ASP A 282 14.84 31.25 -14.96
CA ASP A 282 13.72 31.56 -14.06
C ASP A 282 12.85 30.33 -13.73
N VAL A 283 12.63 29.47 -14.73
CA VAL A 283 11.83 28.24 -14.57
C VAL A 283 12.62 27.19 -13.80
N LEU A 284 13.92 27.05 -14.06
CA LEU A 284 14.80 26.17 -13.30
C LEU A 284 14.89 26.61 -11.83
N GLN A 285 15.04 27.92 -11.59
CA GLN A 285 15.10 28.53 -10.28
C GLN A 285 13.79 28.30 -9.50
N SER A 286 12.63 28.36 -10.16
CA SER A 286 11.33 28.05 -9.53
C SER A 286 11.20 26.62 -8.99
N LYS A 287 12.10 25.70 -9.39
CA LYS A 287 12.14 24.31 -8.92
C LYS A 287 13.14 24.07 -7.79
N LEU A 288 13.95 25.06 -7.45
CA LEU A 288 14.87 24.96 -6.32
C LEU A 288 14.11 25.07 -4.99
N SER A 289 14.52 24.27 -4.00
CA SER A 289 14.04 24.39 -2.62
C SER A 289 14.79 25.46 -1.82
N MET A 290 16.00 25.79 -2.27
CA MET A 290 16.96 26.61 -1.54
C MET A 290 17.38 27.80 -2.40
N THR A 291 17.55 28.93 -1.74
CA THR A 291 18.02 30.18 -2.30
C THR A 291 19.25 30.69 -1.55
N GLU A 292 19.81 31.81 -2.00
CA GLU A 292 20.90 32.52 -1.31
C GLU A 292 20.52 32.81 0.15
N ASP A 293 21.51 32.77 1.05
CA ASP A 293 21.40 32.93 2.51
C ASP A 293 20.68 31.81 3.30
N ASP A 294 20.05 30.83 2.63
CA ASP A 294 19.49 29.67 3.31
C ASP A 294 20.58 28.77 3.91
N VAL A 295 20.25 28.04 4.99
CA VAL A 295 21.16 27.03 5.55
C VAL A 295 21.28 25.88 4.56
N PHE A 296 22.52 25.43 4.29
CA PHE A 296 22.74 24.34 3.35
C PHE A 296 22.00 23.06 3.78
N SER A 297 21.40 22.33 2.82
CA SER A 297 20.72 21.07 3.10
C SER A 297 20.92 20.10 1.94
N ARG A 298 21.58 18.98 2.21
CA ARG A 298 21.82 17.94 1.19
C ARG A 298 20.50 17.36 0.65
N ARG A 299 19.52 17.12 1.51
CA ARG A 299 18.16 16.70 1.11
C ARG A 299 17.53 17.68 0.14
N GLU A 300 17.44 18.96 0.50
CA GLU A 300 16.81 19.96 -0.38
C GLU A 300 17.57 20.17 -1.70
N MET A 301 18.91 20.03 -1.69
CA MET A 301 19.75 20.04 -2.90
C MET A 301 19.42 18.86 -3.82
N THR A 302 19.28 17.66 -3.25
CA THR A 302 18.93 16.41 -3.96
C THR A 302 17.49 16.46 -4.47
N ASP A 303 16.55 16.92 -3.66
CA ASP A 303 15.15 17.10 -4.06
C ASP A 303 15.04 18.11 -5.22
N SER A 304 15.86 19.17 -5.20
CA SER A 304 15.96 20.12 -6.31
C SER A 304 16.53 19.48 -7.57
N GLN A 305 17.58 18.65 -7.45
CA GLN A 305 18.11 17.86 -8.57
C GLN A 305 17.01 16.98 -9.21
N GLU A 306 16.27 16.23 -8.40
CA GLU A 306 15.19 15.37 -8.88
C GLU A 306 14.08 16.16 -9.57
N ARG A 307 13.68 17.31 -9.02
CA ARG A 307 12.68 18.19 -9.65
C ARG A 307 13.16 18.78 -10.97
N LEU A 308 14.46 19.10 -11.09
CA LEU A 308 15.06 19.55 -12.35
C LEU A 308 15.11 18.43 -13.39
N VAL A 309 15.53 17.22 -13.01
CA VAL A 309 15.50 16.04 -13.90
C VAL A 309 14.08 15.77 -14.37
N ARG A 310 13.09 15.78 -13.47
CA ARG A 310 11.67 15.59 -13.82
C ARG A 310 11.16 16.70 -14.74
N LEU A 311 11.47 17.96 -14.46
CA LEU A 311 11.11 19.08 -15.33
C LEU A 311 11.64 18.88 -16.76
N LEU A 312 12.90 18.48 -16.90
CA LEU A 312 13.52 18.22 -18.22
C LEU A 312 12.88 16.99 -18.89
N GLY A 313 12.65 15.91 -18.13
CA GLY A 313 11.93 14.72 -18.60
C GLY A 313 10.52 15.04 -19.11
N ASP A 314 9.82 15.97 -18.46
CA ASP A 314 8.49 16.45 -18.88
C ASP A 314 8.52 17.27 -20.19
N GLN A 315 9.66 17.88 -20.51
CA GLN A 315 9.89 18.59 -21.76
C GLN A 315 10.40 17.67 -22.89
N GLY A 316 10.53 16.36 -22.65
CA GLY A 316 11.00 15.39 -23.64
C GLY A 316 12.44 14.92 -23.48
N TYR A 317 13.16 15.40 -22.48
CA TYR A 317 14.57 15.06 -22.25
C TYR A 317 14.69 13.91 -21.24
N MET A 318 14.26 12.71 -21.64
CA MET A 318 14.16 11.54 -20.74
C MET A 318 15.50 11.11 -20.13
N PHE A 319 16.59 11.32 -20.86
CA PHE A 319 17.95 10.97 -20.43
C PHE A 319 18.72 12.18 -19.88
N ALA A 320 18.00 13.23 -19.48
CA ALA A 320 18.62 14.40 -18.87
C ALA A 320 19.34 13.99 -17.57
N ASN A 321 20.59 14.46 -17.46
CA ASN A 321 21.37 14.31 -16.25
C ASN A 321 21.55 15.68 -15.61
N VAL A 322 21.24 15.77 -14.31
CA VAL A 322 21.50 16.95 -13.50
C VAL A 322 22.38 16.52 -12.35
N SER A 323 23.58 17.09 -12.25
CA SER A 323 24.57 16.76 -11.23
C SER A 323 24.84 17.99 -10.35
N PRO A 324 24.37 17.99 -9.08
CA PRO A 324 24.70 19.06 -8.14
C PRO A 324 26.11 18.86 -7.57
N ILE A 325 26.93 19.91 -7.62
CA ILE A 325 28.25 19.95 -7.01
C ILE A 325 28.28 21.11 -6.01
N PRO A 326 28.39 20.83 -4.69
CA PRO A 326 28.63 21.87 -3.70
C PRO A 326 30.11 22.27 -3.71
N GLU A 327 30.37 23.56 -3.92
CA GLU A 327 31.70 24.18 -3.78
C GLU A 327 31.76 24.90 -2.44
N VAL A 328 32.60 24.39 -1.53
CA VAL A 328 32.80 24.95 -0.19
C VAL A 328 33.73 26.16 -0.29
N ASN A 329 33.27 27.31 0.21
CA ASN A 329 34.05 28.55 0.28
C ASN A 329 34.71 28.72 1.66
N ASP A 330 35.74 29.57 1.75
CA ASP A 330 36.51 29.81 2.97
C ASP A 330 35.73 30.58 4.07
N ASP A 331 34.58 31.17 3.74
CA ASP A 331 33.76 32.03 4.61
C ASP A 331 32.53 31.32 5.20
N ASN A 332 32.59 29.99 5.33
CA ASN A 332 31.48 29.14 5.77
C ASN A 332 30.22 29.27 4.89
N THR A 333 30.43 29.54 3.61
CA THR A 333 29.38 29.50 2.60
C THR A 333 29.64 28.42 1.56
N VAL A 334 28.60 27.98 0.87
CA VAL A 334 28.65 26.97 -0.19
C VAL A 334 27.95 27.49 -1.43
N SER A 335 28.65 27.42 -2.54
CA SER A 335 28.12 27.72 -3.87
C SER A 335 27.64 26.41 -4.49
N ILE A 336 26.36 26.31 -4.87
CA ILE A 336 25.81 25.07 -5.45
C ILE A 336 25.77 25.21 -6.96
N ARG A 337 26.57 24.39 -7.67
CA ARG A 337 26.55 24.33 -9.14
C ARG A 337 25.75 23.12 -9.61
N TYR A 338 24.66 23.37 -10.31
CA TYR A 338 23.89 22.33 -10.99
C TYR A 338 24.36 22.19 -12.43
N PHE A 339 25.11 21.12 -12.72
CA PHE A 339 25.52 20.78 -14.08
C PHE A 339 24.38 20.07 -14.80
N ILE A 340 23.84 20.71 -15.84
CA ILE A 340 22.67 20.24 -16.60
C ILE A 340 23.11 19.78 -17.99
N GLU A 341 22.87 18.49 -18.25
CA GLU A 341 23.06 17.85 -19.55
C GLU A 341 21.71 17.27 -20.02
N PRO A 342 20.93 18.01 -20.82
CA PRO A 342 19.59 17.57 -21.22
C PRO A 342 19.59 16.33 -22.13
N GLY A 343 20.68 16.10 -22.88
CA GLY A 343 20.69 15.09 -23.93
C GLY A 343 19.80 15.47 -25.11
N LYS A 344 19.34 14.46 -25.86
CA LYS A 344 18.42 14.64 -27.00
C LYS A 344 16.97 14.57 -26.54
N GLN A 345 16.09 15.24 -27.28
CA GLN A 345 14.66 15.07 -27.11
C GLN A 345 14.26 13.66 -27.58
N THR A 346 13.57 12.93 -26.72
CA THR A 346 13.24 11.51 -26.90
C THR A 346 11.77 11.34 -27.26
N TYR A 347 11.50 10.43 -28.19
CA TYR A 347 10.16 10.06 -28.63
C TYR A 347 9.83 8.61 -28.25
N VAL A 348 8.57 8.37 -27.89
CA VAL A 348 8.07 7.01 -27.65
C VAL A 348 7.73 6.39 -29.00
N ARG A 349 8.43 5.32 -29.40
CA ARG A 349 8.13 4.63 -30.65
C ARG A 349 6.91 3.72 -30.52
N ARG A 350 6.86 2.92 -29.45
CA ARG A 350 5.75 1.99 -29.15
C ARG A 350 5.61 1.77 -27.65
N ILE A 351 4.41 1.38 -27.25
CA ILE A 351 4.06 1.00 -25.88
C ILE A 351 3.64 -0.46 -25.88
N GLY A 352 4.50 -1.30 -25.32
CA GLY A 352 4.25 -2.71 -25.06
C GLY A 352 3.60 -2.91 -23.70
N ILE A 353 2.67 -3.85 -23.61
CA ILE A 353 2.05 -4.30 -22.36
C ILE A 353 2.32 -5.80 -22.23
N ARG A 354 2.79 -6.25 -21.07
CA ARG A 354 3.06 -7.66 -20.77
C ARG A 354 2.53 -8.06 -19.41
N GLY A 355 2.16 -9.34 -19.30
CA GLY A 355 1.68 -9.95 -18.06
C GLY A 355 0.17 -9.91 -17.89
N ASN A 356 -0.56 -9.24 -18.79
CA ASN A 356 -2.02 -9.22 -18.88
C ASN A 356 -2.55 -10.50 -19.56
N THR A 357 -2.55 -11.62 -18.83
CA THR A 357 -3.00 -12.91 -19.36
C THR A 357 -4.52 -13.07 -19.39
N ARG A 358 -5.22 -12.39 -18.48
CA ARG A 358 -6.69 -12.43 -18.35
C ARG A 358 -7.32 -11.13 -18.81
N THR A 359 -6.68 -10.01 -18.51
CA THR A 359 -7.15 -8.65 -18.79
C THR A 359 -6.80 -8.26 -20.22
N ALA A 360 -7.79 -7.75 -20.95
CA ALA A 360 -7.59 -7.27 -22.31
C ALA A 360 -6.58 -6.10 -22.35
N ASP A 361 -5.74 -6.06 -23.39
CA ASP A 361 -4.73 -5.01 -23.60
C ASP A 361 -5.35 -3.60 -23.55
N GLU A 362 -6.53 -3.43 -24.17
CA GLU A 362 -7.27 -2.16 -24.21
C GLU A 362 -7.59 -1.59 -22.82
N VAL A 363 -7.80 -2.45 -21.82
CA VAL A 363 -8.11 -2.03 -20.44
C VAL A 363 -6.93 -1.33 -19.80
N ILE A 364 -5.71 -1.76 -20.11
CA ILE A 364 -4.48 -1.13 -19.62
C ILE A 364 -4.14 0.07 -20.50
N ARG A 365 -4.24 -0.10 -21.83
CA ARG A 365 -3.87 0.93 -22.81
C ARG A 365 -4.68 2.22 -22.65
N ARG A 366 -5.97 2.14 -22.31
CA ARG A 366 -6.82 3.31 -22.07
C ARG A 366 -6.43 4.12 -20.82
N GLU A 367 -5.65 3.53 -19.91
CA GLU A 367 -5.11 4.24 -18.74
C GLU A 367 -3.77 4.93 -19.02
N VAL A 368 -3.15 4.64 -20.17
CA VAL A 368 -1.86 5.22 -20.56
C VAL A 368 -2.09 6.61 -21.16
N GLU A 369 -1.58 7.63 -20.48
CA GLU A 369 -1.60 9.02 -20.92
C GLU A 369 -0.49 9.32 -21.94
N GLN A 370 0.67 8.65 -21.81
CA GLN A 370 1.76 8.77 -22.77
C GLN A 370 1.33 8.20 -24.13
N MET A 371 1.42 9.01 -25.18
CA MET A 371 1.08 8.57 -26.54
C MET A 371 2.27 7.91 -27.23
N GLU A 372 1.98 6.87 -28.03
CA GLU A 372 2.91 6.36 -29.04
C GLU A 372 3.16 7.42 -30.12
N ALA A 373 4.37 7.43 -30.69
CA ALA A 373 4.89 8.47 -31.59
C ALA A 373 4.87 9.90 -31.02
N GLY A 374 4.64 10.06 -29.71
CA GLY A 374 4.71 11.33 -29.01
C GLY A 374 6.09 11.61 -28.42
N VAL A 375 6.32 12.87 -28.05
CA VAL A 375 7.44 13.25 -27.18
C VAL A 375 7.24 12.55 -25.83
N VAL A 376 8.32 12.03 -25.25
CA VAL A 376 8.29 11.42 -23.92
C VAL A 376 7.93 12.46 -22.86
N SER A 377 7.09 12.10 -21.90
CA SER A 377 6.90 12.88 -20.68
C SER A 377 6.99 11.95 -19.47
N SER A 378 7.95 12.22 -18.58
CA SER A 378 8.09 11.48 -17.33
C SER A 378 6.81 11.56 -16.49
N ALA A 379 6.19 12.75 -16.39
CA ALA A 379 4.91 12.93 -15.70
C ALA A 379 3.76 12.16 -16.34
N ALA A 380 3.70 12.01 -17.67
CA ALA A 380 2.67 11.21 -18.31
C ALA A 380 2.87 9.71 -18.04
N ILE A 381 4.12 9.23 -18.04
CA ILE A 381 4.47 7.83 -17.74
C ILE A 381 4.15 7.49 -16.27
N GLU A 382 4.57 8.33 -15.32
CA GLU A 382 4.28 8.16 -13.89
C GLU A 382 2.76 8.19 -13.61
N ARG A 383 2.03 9.12 -14.25
CA ARG A 383 0.56 9.16 -14.15
C ARG A 383 -0.10 7.93 -14.77
N SER A 384 0.40 7.44 -15.90
CA SER A 384 -0.07 6.20 -16.53
C SER A 384 0.10 5.01 -15.58
N GLN A 385 1.29 4.84 -14.99
CA GLN A 385 1.54 3.80 -13.99
C GLN A 385 0.57 3.91 -12.82
N THR A 386 0.44 5.11 -12.24
CA THR A 386 -0.46 5.36 -11.11
C THR A 386 -1.92 5.05 -11.46
N ARG A 387 -2.38 5.39 -12.66
CA ARG A 387 -3.74 5.09 -13.12
C ARG A 387 -3.98 3.58 -13.27
N ILE A 388 -3.02 2.86 -13.85
CA ILE A 388 -3.08 1.40 -13.98
C ILE A 388 -3.10 0.75 -12.59
N GLU A 389 -2.27 1.19 -11.65
CA GLU A 389 -2.27 0.70 -10.26
C GLU A 389 -3.60 0.97 -9.56
N ARG A 390 -4.19 2.16 -9.77
CA ARG A 390 -5.49 2.55 -9.18
C ARG A 390 -6.67 1.72 -9.68
N THR A 391 -6.54 0.97 -10.77
CA THR A 391 -7.58 0.02 -11.21
C THR A 391 -7.81 -1.11 -10.22
N GLY A 392 -6.79 -1.46 -9.41
CA GLY A 392 -6.83 -2.60 -8.50
C GLY A 392 -6.74 -3.97 -9.18
N TYR A 393 -6.57 -4.03 -10.51
CA TYR A 393 -6.50 -5.31 -11.25
C TYR A 393 -5.12 -5.98 -11.18
N PHE A 394 -4.10 -5.22 -10.78
CA PHE A 394 -2.70 -5.64 -10.78
C PHE A 394 -2.07 -5.46 -9.40
N ARG A 395 -1.28 -6.45 -8.97
CA ARG A 395 -0.50 -6.40 -7.74
C ARG A 395 0.72 -5.49 -7.87
N SER A 396 1.35 -5.51 -9.04
CA SER A 396 2.49 -4.67 -9.37
C SER A 396 2.40 -4.20 -10.82
N VAL A 397 2.81 -2.97 -11.06
CA VAL A 397 2.91 -2.34 -12.38
C VAL A 397 4.30 -1.74 -12.46
N ASN A 398 5.13 -2.24 -13.35
CA ASN A 398 6.47 -1.72 -13.58
C ASN A 398 6.55 -1.17 -15.00
N VAL A 399 7.25 -0.06 -15.17
CA VAL A 399 7.52 0.51 -16.50
C VAL A 399 9.00 0.38 -16.80
N GLU A 400 9.33 -0.37 -17.84
CA GLU A 400 10.69 -0.42 -18.38
C GLU A 400 10.80 0.51 -19.58
N THR A 401 11.83 1.36 -19.58
CA THR A 401 12.20 2.20 -20.72
C THR A 401 13.36 1.55 -21.45
N ARG A 402 13.15 1.17 -22.71
CA ARG A 402 14.16 0.46 -23.52
C ARG A 402 14.60 1.33 -24.68
N PRO A 403 15.87 1.74 -24.75
CA PRO A 403 16.41 2.44 -25.90
C PRO A 403 16.27 1.62 -27.17
N VAL A 404 15.87 2.27 -28.28
CA VAL A 404 15.75 1.61 -29.57
C VAL A 404 17.12 1.50 -30.22
N ALA A 405 17.57 0.27 -30.51
CA ALA A 405 18.85 0.05 -31.17
C ALA A 405 18.90 0.72 -32.55
N GLY A 406 19.96 1.50 -32.80
CA GLY A 406 20.18 2.21 -34.07
C GLY A 406 19.68 3.65 -34.11
N THR A 407 19.02 4.12 -33.04
CA THR A 407 18.56 5.51 -32.87
C THR A 407 18.94 5.99 -31.47
N ASP A 408 19.15 7.29 -31.29
CA ASP A 408 19.50 7.89 -29.99
C ASP A 408 18.43 8.83 -29.43
N ASP A 409 17.29 8.93 -30.13
CA ASP A 409 16.14 9.78 -29.83
C ASP A 409 14.83 8.98 -29.69
N GLN A 410 14.89 7.64 -29.64
CA GLN A 410 13.70 6.78 -29.55
C GLN A 410 13.79 5.76 -28.43
N ILE A 411 12.67 5.57 -27.73
CA ILE A 411 12.48 4.53 -26.73
C ILE A 411 11.22 3.71 -26.98
N ASP A 412 11.27 2.46 -26.57
CA ASP A 412 10.08 1.64 -26.35
C ASP A 412 9.75 1.66 -24.86
N LEU A 413 8.47 1.86 -24.53
CA LEU A 413 7.98 1.71 -23.17
C LEU A 413 7.34 0.33 -23.03
N GLU A 414 7.66 -0.37 -21.95
CA GLU A 414 7.12 -1.69 -21.66
C GLU A 414 6.48 -1.69 -20.26
N PHE A 415 5.15 -1.70 -20.22
CA PHE A 415 4.37 -1.87 -18.99
C PHE A 415 4.29 -3.35 -18.66
N ILE A 416 4.96 -3.76 -17.59
CA ILE A 416 4.98 -5.13 -17.09
C ILE A 416 4.06 -5.19 -15.87
N VAL A 417 2.94 -5.90 -16.01
CA VAL A 417 1.92 -6.02 -14.98
C VAL A 417 1.87 -7.44 -14.39
N GLU A 418 1.62 -7.54 -13.08
CA GLU A 418 1.32 -8.80 -12.41
C GLU A 418 -0.16 -8.81 -12.02
N GLU A 419 -0.98 -9.60 -12.73
CA GLU A 419 -2.43 -9.68 -12.45
C GLU A 419 -2.73 -10.26 -11.07
N GLN A 420 -3.73 -9.68 -10.40
CA GLN A 420 -4.25 -10.20 -9.13
C GLN A 420 -5.74 -10.55 -9.22
N GLN A 421 -6.28 -11.09 -8.13
CA GLN A 421 -7.72 -11.36 -8.05
C GLN A 421 -8.48 -10.05 -7.86
N SER A 422 -9.31 -9.71 -8.84
CA SER A 422 -10.17 -8.52 -8.85
C SER A 422 -11.57 -8.78 -8.26
N GLY A 423 -11.84 -10.01 -7.84
CA GLY A 423 -13.11 -10.41 -7.23
C GLY A 423 -13.06 -10.24 -5.72
N GLN A 424 -14.12 -9.68 -5.15
CA GLN A 424 -14.24 -9.46 -3.72
C GLN A 424 -15.56 -10.06 -3.21
N LEU A 425 -15.46 -10.76 -2.08
CA LEU A 425 -16.61 -11.11 -1.25
C LEU A 425 -16.58 -10.16 -0.05
N SER A 426 -17.63 -9.36 0.12
CA SER A 426 -17.81 -8.48 1.26
C SER A 426 -18.90 -9.04 2.16
N ALA A 427 -18.61 -9.13 3.45
CA ALA A 427 -19.61 -9.39 4.49
C ALA A 427 -19.36 -8.40 5.62
N SER A 428 -20.33 -7.54 5.90
CA SER A 428 -20.24 -6.56 6.99
C SER A 428 -21.45 -6.67 7.89
N VAL A 429 -21.18 -6.54 9.18
CA VAL A 429 -22.19 -6.47 10.24
C VAL A 429 -22.03 -5.12 10.92
N GLY A 430 -23.02 -4.26 10.76
CA GLY A 430 -23.13 -2.99 11.46
C GLY A 430 -24.19 -3.05 12.54
N PHE A 431 -24.19 -2.03 13.40
CA PHE A 431 -25.28 -1.77 14.31
C PHE A 431 -25.54 -0.28 14.39
N SER A 432 -26.79 0.14 14.32
CA SER A 432 -27.21 1.49 14.68
C SER A 432 -28.45 1.42 15.56
N GLN A 433 -28.71 2.45 16.33
CA GLN A 433 -29.91 2.49 17.17
C GLN A 433 -31.20 2.62 16.35
N SER A 434 -31.13 3.28 15.19
CA SER A 434 -32.25 3.47 14.26
C SER A 434 -32.56 2.22 13.42
N GLU A 435 -31.53 1.50 12.95
CA GLU A 435 -31.71 0.39 12.00
C GLU A 435 -31.45 -0.99 12.63
N GLY A 436 -31.10 -1.04 13.93
CA GLY A 436 -30.71 -2.26 14.61
C GLY A 436 -29.46 -2.90 14.00
N ILE A 437 -29.48 -4.22 13.85
CA ILE A 437 -28.40 -4.98 13.21
C ILE A 437 -28.49 -4.79 11.69
N ILE A 438 -27.39 -4.37 11.08
CA ILE A 438 -27.28 -4.17 9.63
C ILE A 438 -26.39 -5.27 9.07
N LEU A 439 -26.93 -6.16 8.26
CA LEU A 439 -26.21 -7.20 7.57
C LEU A 439 -26.06 -6.82 6.10
N GLN A 440 -24.83 -6.68 5.62
CA GLN A 440 -24.56 -6.49 4.19
C GLN A 440 -23.68 -7.62 3.69
N LEU A 441 -24.14 -8.27 2.62
CA LEU A 441 -23.41 -9.29 1.89
C LEU A 441 -23.27 -8.82 0.46
N GLY A 442 -22.07 -8.88 -0.10
CA GLY A 442 -21.80 -8.44 -1.46
C GLY A 442 -20.81 -9.36 -2.13
N VAL A 443 -21.02 -9.60 -3.41
CA VAL A 443 -20.02 -10.18 -4.28
C VAL A 443 -19.82 -9.22 -5.44
N SER A 444 -18.58 -8.76 -5.62
CA SER A 444 -18.21 -7.91 -6.73
C SER A 444 -17.06 -8.52 -7.52
N GLN A 445 -17.04 -8.21 -8.80
CA GLN A 445 -15.95 -8.55 -9.71
C GLN A 445 -15.63 -7.32 -10.53
N GLU A 446 -14.55 -6.62 -10.18
CA GLU A 446 -14.21 -5.30 -10.75
C GLU A 446 -13.64 -5.37 -12.17
N ASN A 447 -13.15 -6.55 -12.59
CA ASN A 447 -12.62 -6.82 -13.92
C ASN A 447 -13.28 -8.07 -14.51
N PHE A 448 -14.60 -8.03 -14.66
CA PHE A 448 -15.39 -9.16 -15.13
C PHE A 448 -14.92 -9.62 -16.51
N LEU A 449 -14.51 -10.90 -16.59
CA LEU A 449 -13.96 -11.54 -17.79
C LEU A 449 -12.75 -10.80 -18.41
N GLY A 450 -12.01 -10.01 -17.62
CA GLY A 450 -10.85 -9.27 -18.13
C GLY A 450 -11.21 -8.04 -18.98
N SER A 451 -12.47 -7.60 -18.97
CA SER A 451 -12.96 -6.50 -19.80
C SER A 451 -12.83 -5.11 -19.16
N GLY A 452 -12.35 -5.03 -17.92
CA GLY A 452 -12.31 -3.79 -17.13
C GLY A 452 -13.69 -3.25 -16.77
N LYS A 453 -14.71 -4.11 -16.76
CA LYS A 453 -16.10 -3.82 -16.40
C LYS A 453 -16.41 -4.47 -15.06
N SER A 454 -17.19 -3.82 -14.22
CA SER A 454 -17.54 -4.36 -12.92
C SER A 454 -18.96 -4.91 -12.88
N VAL A 455 -19.13 -6.01 -12.13
CA VAL A 455 -20.41 -6.63 -11.83
C VAL A 455 -20.48 -6.84 -10.32
N ALA A 456 -21.57 -6.42 -9.70
CA ALA A 456 -21.77 -6.58 -8.27
C ALA A 456 -23.20 -7.04 -7.96
N PHE A 457 -23.32 -7.96 -7.01
CA PHE A 457 -24.59 -8.32 -6.40
C PHE A 457 -24.50 -8.04 -4.90
N ASN A 458 -25.43 -7.24 -4.38
CA ASN A 458 -25.45 -6.83 -2.99
C ASN A 458 -26.78 -7.20 -2.34
N VAL A 459 -26.71 -7.62 -1.09
CA VAL A 459 -27.82 -7.87 -0.20
C VAL A 459 -27.61 -7.02 1.03
N SER A 460 -28.59 -6.18 1.37
CA SER A 460 -28.60 -5.39 2.61
C SER A 460 -29.85 -5.75 3.39
N ASN A 461 -29.72 -6.08 4.66
CA ASN A 461 -30.84 -6.40 5.53
C ASN A 461 -30.65 -5.76 6.91
N SER A 462 -31.66 -5.02 7.36
CA SER A 462 -31.77 -4.41 8.68
C SER A 462 -33.23 -4.49 9.16
N SER A 463 -33.55 -3.95 10.34
CA SER A 463 -34.96 -3.85 10.77
C SER A 463 -35.81 -2.97 9.83
N THR A 464 -35.17 -1.99 9.18
CA THR A 464 -35.84 -0.95 8.38
C THR A 464 -35.74 -1.16 6.89
N LEU A 465 -34.75 -1.93 6.40
CA LEU A 465 -34.42 -2.05 5.00
C LEU A 465 -34.09 -3.50 4.63
N THR A 466 -34.75 -4.02 3.60
CA THR A 466 -34.29 -5.22 2.89
C THR A 466 -34.11 -4.88 1.42
N GLU A 467 -32.87 -4.95 0.93
CA GLU A 467 -32.51 -4.64 -0.45
C GLU A 467 -31.70 -5.75 -1.08
N TYR A 468 -32.07 -6.10 -2.31
CA TYR A 468 -31.27 -6.90 -3.23
C TYR A 468 -30.97 -6.04 -4.45
N SER A 469 -29.69 -5.84 -4.78
CA SER A 469 -29.31 -5.07 -5.96
C SER A 469 -28.29 -5.80 -6.82
N PHE A 470 -28.47 -5.68 -8.13
CA PHE A 470 -27.50 -6.07 -9.14
C PHE A 470 -27.01 -4.82 -9.86
N ASN A 471 -25.71 -4.67 -9.97
CA ASN A 471 -25.06 -3.52 -10.59
C ASN A 471 -24.06 -4.01 -11.64
N TYR A 472 -24.10 -3.38 -12.81
CA TYR A 472 -23.10 -3.51 -13.86
C TYR A 472 -22.55 -2.13 -14.17
N LEU A 473 -21.24 -2.01 -14.35
CA LEU A 473 -20.60 -0.75 -14.72
C LEU A 473 -19.56 -0.97 -15.81
N ASP A 474 -19.70 -0.20 -16.89
CA ASP A 474 -18.66 -0.01 -17.90
C ASP A 474 -18.00 1.36 -17.64
N PRO A 475 -16.80 1.42 -17.04
CA PRO A 475 -16.17 2.68 -16.67
C PRO A 475 -15.72 3.51 -17.88
N PHE A 476 -15.49 2.88 -19.03
CA PHE A 476 -15.07 3.52 -20.28
C PHE A 476 -16.01 3.10 -21.42
N PHE A 477 -17.28 3.45 -21.30
CA PHE A 477 -18.23 3.30 -22.39
C PHE A 477 -17.83 4.17 -23.61
N THR A 478 -17.16 5.28 -23.35
CA THR A 478 -16.46 6.08 -24.37
C THR A 478 -14.96 6.12 -24.09
N VAL A 479 -14.18 6.46 -25.13
CA VAL A 479 -12.72 6.62 -25.03
C VAL A 479 -12.32 7.65 -23.96
N ASP A 480 -13.09 8.73 -23.81
CA ASP A 480 -12.84 9.80 -22.84
C ASP A 480 -13.22 9.46 -21.38
N GLY A 481 -13.56 8.20 -21.06
CA GLY A 481 -13.85 7.78 -19.69
C GLY A 481 -15.27 8.09 -19.20
N VAL A 482 -16.22 8.32 -20.12
CA VAL A 482 -17.64 8.33 -19.75
C VAL A 482 -18.06 6.93 -19.37
N SER A 483 -18.56 6.78 -18.14
CA SER A 483 -19.05 5.49 -17.64
C SER A 483 -20.51 5.27 -17.98
N ARG A 484 -20.90 4.02 -18.16
CA ARG A 484 -22.30 3.60 -18.27
C ARG A 484 -22.58 2.45 -17.32
N GLY A 485 -23.51 2.66 -16.39
CA GLY A 485 -23.97 1.68 -15.43
C GLY A 485 -25.40 1.21 -15.71
N PHE A 486 -25.70 -0.02 -15.33
CA PHE A 486 -27.05 -0.57 -15.23
C PHE A 486 -27.27 -1.07 -13.81
N ASN A 487 -28.38 -0.69 -13.21
CA ASN A 487 -28.79 -1.16 -11.88
C ASN A 487 -30.16 -1.83 -11.98
N VAL A 488 -30.35 -2.90 -11.22
CA VAL A 488 -31.65 -3.52 -10.97
C VAL A 488 -31.73 -3.77 -9.48
N PHE A 489 -32.85 -3.41 -8.86
CA PHE A 489 -33.02 -3.54 -7.42
C PHE A 489 -34.43 -4.00 -7.05
N TYR A 490 -34.51 -4.73 -5.95
CA TYR A 490 -35.72 -4.90 -5.16
C TYR A 490 -35.44 -4.34 -3.76
N ARG A 491 -36.33 -3.52 -3.23
CA ARG A 491 -36.18 -2.87 -1.94
C ARG A 491 -37.51 -2.83 -1.20
N GLU A 492 -37.49 -3.33 0.03
CA GLU A 492 -38.56 -3.19 1.02
C GLU A 492 -38.08 -2.27 2.14
N GLU A 493 -38.84 -1.20 2.40
CA GLU A 493 -38.57 -0.25 3.48
C GLU A 493 -39.72 -0.27 4.49
N ASN A 494 -39.40 -0.51 5.77
CA ASN A 494 -40.32 -0.47 6.89
C ASN A 494 -40.11 0.82 7.67
N PHE A 495 -41.00 1.81 7.51
CA PHE A 495 -40.85 3.11 8.16
C PHE A 495 -41.36 3.12 9.62
N ASP A 496 -42.11 2.09 10.04
CA ASP A 496 -42.61 1.94 11.42
C ASP A 496 -41.46 1.57 12.40
N GLU A 497 -40.42 0.89 11.91
CA GLU A 497 -39.30 0.42 12.74
C GLU A 497 -38.25 1.50 13.08
N ASP A 498 -38.29 2.70 12.46
CA ASP A 498 -37.28 3.78 12.63
C ASP A 498 -37.89 5.18 12.61
N ASP A 499 -39.04 5.34 13.23
CA ASP A 499 -39.62 6.67 13.51
C ASP A 499 -39.98 7.56 12.31
N ARG A 500 -39.86 7.06 11.07
CA ARG A 500 -40.13 7.80 9.83
C ARG A 500 -41.59 7.79 9.36
N GLY A 501 -42.41 6.87 9.87
CA GLY A 501 -43.87 6.89 9.69
C GLY A 501 -44.51 5.50 9.71
N ASP A 502 -45.83 5.43 9.85
CA ASP A 502 -46.53 4.16 10.01
C ASP A 502 -46.97 3.51 8.68
N TYR A 503 -46.03 3.36 7.74
CA TYR A 503 -46.26 2.75 6.43
C TYR A 503 -45.01 2.00 5.95
N ASN A 504 -45.20 1.07 5.01
CA ASN A 504 -44.10 0.35 4.38
C ASN A 504 -44.16 0.53 2.86
N THR A 505 -43.01 0.43 2.20
CA THR A 505 -42.96 0.48 0.73
C THR A 505 -42.19 -0.71 0.17
N ASP A 506 -42.75 -1.36 -0.84
CA ASP A 506 -42.04 -2.32 -1.68
C ASP A 506 -41.74 -1.63 -3.00
N SER A 507 -40.51 -1.74 -3.47
CA SER A 507 -40.13 -1.21 -4.77
C SER A 507 -39.28 -2.19 -5.55
N PHE A 508 -39.55 -2.27 -6.84
CA PHE A 508 -38.72 -2.96 -7.81
C PHE A 508 -38.41 -1.98 -8.93
N GLY A 509 -37.13 -1.86 -9.29
CA GLY A 509 -36.74 -0.90 -10.30
C GLY A 509 -35.48 -1.30 -11.03
N GLY A 510 -35.25 -0.57 -12.12
CA GLY A 510 -34.01 -0.66 -12.87
C GLY A 510 -33.73 0.63 -13.61
N GLY A 511 -32.46 0.89 -13.82
CA GLY A 511 -32.01 2.14 -14.40
C GLY A 511 -30.74 2.02 -15.22
N ILE A 512 -30.49 3.08 -15.97
CA ILE A 512 -29.23 3.32 -16.67
C ILE A 512 -28.64 4.61 -16.15
N THR A 513 -27.35 4.61 -15.84
CA THR A 513 -26.62 5.79 -15.36
C THR A 513 -25.42 6.08 -16.24
N PHE A 514 -25.29 7.31 -16.71
CA PHE A 514 -24.09 7.81 -17.38
C PHE A 514 -23.30 8.68 -16.42
N GLY A 515 -21.99 8.51 -16.37
CA GLY A 515 -21.09 9.30 -15.54
C GLY A 515 -20.03 9.99 -16.37
N TYR A 516 -20.01 11.32 -16.38
CA TYR A 516 -19.03 12.13 -17.11
C TYR A 516 -17.97 12.68 -16.14
N PRO A 517 -16.69 12.28 -16.26
CA PRO A 517 -15.62 12.87 -15.47
C PRO A 517 -15.30 14.28 -15.98
N ILE A 518 -15.31 15.28 -15.10
CA ILE A 518 -14.86 16.65 -15.43
C ILE A 518 -13.35 16.75 -15.20
N ASP A 519 -12.89 16.27 -14.05
CA ASP A 519 -11.49 16.16 -13.66
C ASP A 519 -11.31 14.91 -12.75
N ASP A 520 -10.13 14.72 -12.17
CA ASP A 520 -9.81 13.59 -11.28
C ASP A 520 -10.64 13.54 -9.98
N PHE A 521 -11.35 14.63 -9.65
CA PHE A 521 -12.08 14.83 -8.39
C PHE A 521 -13.58 15.07 -8.62
N GLN A 522 -13.99 15.46 -9.82
CA GLN A 522 -15.34 15.91 -10.15
C GLN A 522 -16.02 15.02 -11.19
N ARG A 523 -17.29 14.68 -10.92
CA ARG A 523 -18.10 13.86 -11.83
C ARG A 523 -19.52 14.41 -11.93
N LEU A 524 -20.06 14.38 -13.14
CA LEU A 524 -21.50 14.52 -13.39
C LEU A 524 -22.11 13.14 -13.59
N SER A 525 -23.32 12.92 -13.07
CA SER A 525 -24.08 11.70 -13.31
C SER A 525 -25.47 12.01 -13.84
N PHE A 526 -25.92 11.23 -14.82
CA PHE A 526 -27.26 11.33 -15.40
C PHE A 526 -27.88 9.94 -15.40
N SER A 527 -28.94 9.76 -14.63
CA SER A 527 -29.62 8.48 -14.48
C SER A 527 -31.05 8.56 -15.00
N GLY A 528 -31.49 7.50 -15.66
CA GLY A 528 -32.88 7.27 -16.04
C GLY A 528 -33.35 5.94 -15.45
N ASP A 529 -34.37 5.99 -14.61
CA ASP A 529 -34.83 4.87 -13.80
C ASP A 529 -36.32 4.61 -14.00
N VAL A 530 -36.71 3.34 -14.02
CA VAL A 530 -38.10 2.89 -13.91
C VAL A 530 -38.28 2.22 -12.56
N GLU A 531 -39.25 2.67 -11.78
CA GLU A 531 -39.56 2.15 -10.46
C GLU A 531 -41.04 1.80 -10.38
N PHE A 532 -41.34 0.54 -10.07
CA PHE A 532 -42.64 0.12 -9.57
C PHE A 532 -42.59 0.18 -8.04
N LEU A 533 -43.47 0.97 -7.43
CA LEU A 533 -43.55 1.15 -5.98
C LEU A 533 -44.95 0.78 -5.51
N ARG A 534 -45.04 0.00 -4.45
CA ARG A 534 -46.28 -0.31 -3.76
C ARG A 534 -46.22 0.21 -2.33
N LEU A 535 -47.20 1.01 -1.96
CA LEU A 535 -47.38 1.54 -0.62
C LEU A 535 -48.28 0.62 0.19
N LYS A 536 -47.83 0.20 1.36
CA LYS A 536 -48.59 -0.62 2.32
C LYS A 536 -48.94 0.22 3.53
N ASN A 537 -50.23 0.41 3.77
CA ASN A 537 -50.73 1.14 4.92
C ASN A 537 -50.84 0.23 6.16
N ASN A 538 -50.61 0.77 7.36
CA ASN A 538 -50.76 0.06 8.62
C ASN A 538 -52.23 0.11 9.09
N LEU A 539 -52.98 -0.95 8.80
CA LEU A 539 -54.40 -1.07 9.15
C LEU A 539 -54.67 -1.05 10.67
N ALA A 540 -53.66 -1.31 11.51
CA ALA A 540 -53.80 -1.27 12.97
C ALA A 540 -54.05 0.16 13.50
N LEU A 541 -53.78 1.19 12.70
CA LEU A 541 -53.91 2.60 13.06
C LEU A 541 -55.19 3.26 12.52
N GLN A 542 -56.15 2.46 12.07
CA GLN A 542 -57.41 2.98 11.56
C GLN A 542 -58.10 3.89 12.59
N GLY A 543 -58.49 5.09 12.15
CA GLY A 543 -59.11 6.11 13.01
C GLY A 543 -58.13 7.09 13.67
N THR A 544 -56.84 7.05 13.29
CA THR A 544 -55.82 8.05 13.68
C THR A 544 -55.60 9.07 12.57
N GLU A 545 -55.01 10.22 12.91
CA GLU A 545 -54.67 11.26 11.92
C GLU A 545 -53.62 10.77 10.92
N VAL A 546 -52.60 10.03 11.37
CA VAL A 546 -51.57 9.43 10.50
C VAL A 546 -52.21 8.50 9.46
N PHE A 547 -53.12 7.63 9.89
CA PHE A 547 -53.84 6.73 8.98
C PHE A 547 -54.69 7.52 7.99
N ASP A 548 -55.41 8.56 8.45
CA ASP A 548 -56.25 9.39 7.59
C ASP A 548 -55.43 10.13 6.51
N VAL A 549 -54.25 10.62 6.86
CA VAL A 549 -53.32 11.27 5.93
C VAL A 549 -52.87 10.29 4.84
N ILE A 550 -52.41 9.10 5.23
CA ILE A 550 -51.95 8.06 4.29
C ILE A 550 -53.11 7.58 3.42
N ASN A 551 -54.26 7.31 4.02
CA ASN A 551 -55.45 6.81 3.33
C ASN A 551 -56.05 7.83 2.35
N ARG A 552 -56.00 9.13 2.65
CA ARG A 552 -56.41 10.17 1.68
C ARG A 552 -55.43 10.25 0.52
N PHE A 553 -54.13 10.18 0.80
CA PHE A 553 -53.12 10.15 -0.26
C PHE A 553 -53.32 8.97 -1.20
N THR A 554 -53.60 7.77 -0.67
CA THR A 554 -53.85 6.58 -1.49
C THR A 554 -55.18 6.62 -2.24
N GLN A 555 -56.20 7.29 -1.70
CA GLN A 555 -57.46 7.53 -2.42
C GLN A 555 -57.28 8.48 -3.61
N ASP A 556 -56.46 9.52 -3.44
CA ASP A 556 -56.21 10.52 -4.49
C ASP A 556 -55.25 10.00 -5.57
N ASN A 557 -54.27 9.17 -5.20
CA ASN A 557 -53.14 8.81 -6.08
C ASN A 557 -52.98 7.30 -6.36
N GLY A 558 -53.76 6.42 -5.72
CA GLY A 558 -53.57 4.96 -5.76
C GLY A 558 -52.56 4.48 -4.70
N ASP A 559 -52.31 3.18 -4.62
CA ASP A 559 -51.32 2.53 -3.73
C ASP A 559 -50.20 1.78 -4.48
N GLU A 560 -50.32 1.67 -5.81
CA GLU A 560 -49.30 1.14 -6.71
C GLU A 560 -48.93 2.22 -7.74
N TYR A 561 -47.63 2.43 -7.95
CA TYR A 561 -47.11 3.51 -8.77
C TYR A 561 -46.03 2.99 -9.72
N LEU A 562 -46.17 3.29 -11.01
CA LEU A 562 -45.10 3.17 -12.00
C LEU A 562 -44.51 4.55 -12.27
N ASN A 563 -43.26 4.75 -11.88
CA ASN A 563 -42.57 6.03 -12.00
C ASN A 563 -41.37 5.93 -12.94
N TRP A 564 -41.29 6.89 -13.86
CA TRP A 564 -40.11 7.16 -14.69
C TRP A 564 -39.38 8.34 -14.08
N LYS A 565 -38.10 8.18 -13.75
CA LYS A 565 -37.33 9.16 -13.01
C LYS A 565 -36.07 9.52 -13.77
N LEU A 566 -35.76 10.81 -13.80
CA LEU A 566 -34.48 11.32 -14.27
C LEU A 566 -33.74 11.94 -13.09
N THR A 567 -32.49 11.54 -12.89
CA THR A 567 -31.62 12.10 -11.84
C THR A 567 -30.39 12.72 -12.45
N ALA A 568 -30.17 14.01 -12.20
CA ALA A 568 -28.91 14.69 -12.49
C ALA A 568 -28.12 14.86 -11.19
N GLY A 569 -26.86 14.45 -11.19
CA GLY A 569 -25.97 14.52 -10.04
C GLY A 569 -24.65 15.20 -10.38
N TRP A 570 -24.06 15.84 -9.38
CA TRP A 570 -22.70 16.36 -9.40
C TRP A 570 -22.01 15.97 -8.11
N SER A 571 -20.78 15.49 -8.19
CA SER A 571 -19.92 15.21 -7.04
C SER A 571 -18.54 15.84 -7.20
N ASP A 572 -17.97 16.32 -6.10
CA ASP A 572 -16.61 16.87 -5.99
C ASP A 572 -15.96 16.33 -4.73
N ASN A 573 -14.96 15.46 -4.86
CA ASN A 573 -14.24 14.89 -3.72
C ASN A 573 -12.74 15.21 -3.79
N ARG A 574 -12.32 16.17 -2.96
CA ARG A 574 -10.92 16.60 -2.79
C ARG A 574 -10.42 16.34 -1.37
N LEU A 575 -10.94 15.29 -0.73
CA LEU A 575 -10.47 14.84 0.58
C LEU A 575 -9.08 14.21 0.44
N ASN A 576 -8.19 14.47 1.40
CA ASN A 576 -6.83 13.93 1.37
C ASN A 576 -6.74 12.43 1.73
N ARG A 577 -7.77 11.86 2.37
CA ARG A 577 -7.82 10.45 2.81
C ARG A 577 -9.25 9.93 2.70
N GLY A 578 -9.42 8.62 2.47
CA GLY A 578 -10.73 7.96 2.39
C GLY A 578 -11.40 7.74 3.76
N PHE A 579 -10.61 7.35 4.77
CA PHE A 579 -11.05 7.27 6.16
C PHE A 579 -10.39 8.37 6.98
N PHE A 580 -11.16 8.93 7.90
CA PHE A 580 -10.73 10.02 8.76
C PHE A 580 -9.93 11.12 8.01
N PRO A 581 -10.56 11.84 7.06
CA PRO A 581 -9.92 12.96 6.38
C PRO A 581 -9.54 14.07 7.36
N THR A 582 -8.41 14.72 7.13
CA THR A 582 -7.89 15.82 7.95
C THR A 582 -7.91 17.15 7.20
N LYS A 583 -8.00 17.10 5.86
CA LYS A 583 -7.98 18.27 4.99
C LYS A 583 -8.81 18.02 3.73
N GLY A 584 -9.42 19.09 3.23
CA GLY A 584 -10.08 19.11 1.92
C GLY A 584 -11.58 19.22 2.03
N ARG A 585 -12.28 18.88 0.95
CA ARG A 585 -13.73 18.99 0.86
C ARG A 585 -14.36 17.85 0.09
N SER A 586 -15.59 17.51 0.45
CA SER A 586 -16.48 16.63 -0.32
C SER A 586 -17.82 17.33 -0.48
N GLN A 587 -18.31 17.45 -1.71
CA GLN A 587 -19.55 18.12 -2.06
C GLN A 587 -20.35 17.24 -3.01
N GLY A 588 -21.67 17.31 -2.93
CA GLY A 588 -22.57 16.61 -3.82
C GLY A 588 -23.89 17.35 -3.99
N ALA A 589 -24.34 17.47 -5.23
CA ALA A 589 -25.66 17.99 -5.57
C ALA A 589 -26.41 16.95 -6.39
N SER A 590 -27.73 16.81 -6.17
CA SER A 590 -28.57 15.94 -6.98
C SER A 590 -29.95 16.54 -7.17
N LEU A 591 -30.49 16.41 -8.37
CA LEU A 591 -31.85 16.75 -8.74
C LEU A 591 -32.51 15.50 -9.34
N GLU A 592 -33.47 14.94 -8.64
CA GLU A 592 -34.35 13.88 -9.11
C GLU A 592 -35.68 14.52 -9.56
N VAL A 593 -36.19 14.12 -10.72
CA VAL A 593 -37.48 14.56 -11.24
C VAL A 593 -38.19 13.33 -11.79
N SER A 594 -39.44 13.09 -11.39
CA SER A 594 -40.28 12.19 -12.18
C SER A 594 -40.62 12.86 -13.51
N ILE A 595 -40.89 12.07 -14.55
CA ILE A 595 -41.22 12.61 -15.88
C ILE A 595 -42.65 12.27 -16.27
N PRO A 596 -43.26 13.05 -17.19
CA PRO A 596 -44.62 12.79 -17.67
C PRO A 596 -44.81 11.35 -18.13
N GLY A 597 -45.91 10.73 -17.69
CA GLY A 597 -46.16 9.29 -17.84
C GLY A 597 -45.89 8.48 -16.56
N SER A 598 -45.40 9.13 -15.50
CA SER A 598 -45.33 8.57 -14.15
C SER A 598 -46.65 8.70 -13.40
N ASP A 599 -46.89 7.79 -12.45
CA ASP A 599 -48.05 7.88 -11.56
C ASP A 599 -47.90 8.96 -10.48
N LEU A 600 -46.68 9.44 -10.23
CA LEU A 600 -46.40 10.55 -9.31
C LEU A 600 -45.62 11.65 -10.03
N ASP A 601 -45.99 12.91 -9.76
CA ASP A 601 -45.33 14.08 -10.33
C ASP A 601 -44.60 14.87 -9.24
N TYR A 602 -43.27 14.70 -9.15
CA TYR A 602 -42.45 15.33 -8.12
C TYR A 602 -41.03 15.61 -8.58
N TYR A 603 -40.40 16.56 -7.90
CA TYR A 603 -38.97 16.79 -7.99
C TYR A 603 -38.35 16.91 -6.60
N ARG A 604 -37.07 16.55 -6.50
CA ARG A 604 -36.34 16.49 -5.25
C ARG A 604 -34.89 16.91 -5.49
N ALA A 605 -34.50 18.03 -4.87
CA ALA A 605 -33.18 18.62 -4.96
C ALA A 605 -32.46 18.51 -3.62
N GLN A 606 -31.23 18.00 -3.63
CA GLN A 606 -30.39 17.84 -2.45
C GLN A 606 -29.01 18.41 -2.70
N TYR A 607 -28.46 19.04 -1.67
CA TYR A 607 -27.06 19.47 -1.61
C TYR A 607 -26.43 19.03 -0.29
N ASN A 608 -25.30 18.35 -0.38
CA ASN A 608 -24.49 17.90 0.74
C ASN A 608 -23.09 18.50 0.63
N ASN A 609 -22.51 18.92 1.75
CA ASN A 609 -21.13 19.36 1.79
C ASN A 609 -20.45 18.96 3.11
N ARG A 610 -19.15 18.69 3.01
CA ARG A 610 -18.26 18.43 4.13
C ARG A 610 -16.91 19.08 3.87
N PHE A 611 -16.47 19.90 4.80
CA PHE A 611 -15.19 20.59 4.74
C PHE A 611 -14.33 20.22 5.94
N TYR A 612 -13.02 20.11 5.72
CA TYR A 612 -12.01 19.88 6.74
C TYR A 612 -10.86 20.86 6.57
N TRP A 613 -10.55 21.58 7.64
CA TRP A 613 -9.46 22.55 7.69
C TRP A 613 -8.53 22.22 8.86
N PRO A 614 -7.29 21.78 8.60
CA PRO A 614 -6.30 21.62 9.66
C PRO A 614 -5.90 23.00 10.19
N ILE A 615 -5.96 23.16 11.51
CA ILE A 615 -5.63 24.40 12.22
C ILE A 615 -4.12 24.48 12.49
N ASN A 616 -3.44 23.32 12.59
CA ASN A 616 -1.99 23.22 12.78
C ASN A 616 -1.31 22.42 11.67
N SER A 617 0.00 22.64 11.49
CA SER A 617 0.80 22.01 10.43
C SER A 617 0.85 20.48 10.52
N ASP A 618 0.75 19.92 11.72
CA ASP A 618 0.76 18.46 11.94
C ASP A 618 -0.62 17.80 11.68
N GLU A 619 -1.61 18.56 11.22
CA GLU A 619 -2.98 18.10 10.91
C GLU A 619 -3.70 17.37 12.06
N THR A 620 -3.37 17.71 13.31
CA THR A 620 -3.98 17.06 14.50
C THR A 620 -5.20 17.79 15.03
N TRP A 621 -5.28 19.10 14.86
CA TRP A 621 -6.42 19.94 15.22
C TRP A 621 -7.14 20.32 13.94
N ILE A 622 -8.39 19.91 13.79
CA ILE A 622 -9.11 20.04 12.53
C ILE A 622 -10.48 20.64 12.81
N ALA A 623 -10.77 21.77 12.17
CA ALA A 623 -12.13 22.29 12.09
C ALA A 623 -12.86 21.57 10.95
N SER A 624 -14.08 21.12 11.19
CA SER A 624 -14.93 20.43 10.22
C SER A 624 -16.30 21.10 10.18
N LEU A 625 -16.86 21.21 8.97
CA LEU A 625 -18.21 21.69 8.73
C LEU A 625 -18.94 20.71 7.82
N ARG A 626 -20.05 20.14 8.30
CA ARG A 626 -20.98 19.31 7.54
C ARG A 626 -22.28 20.07 7.37
N SER A 627 -22.89 20.06 6.19
CA SER A 627 -24.28 20.50 6.02
C SER A 627 -25.01 19.74 4.94
N ARG A 628 -26.33 19.70 5.10
CA ARG A 628 -27.28 19.06 4.19
C ARG A 628 -28.49 19.95 4.03
N VAL A 629 -28.81 20.27 2.79
CA VAL A 629 -29.98 21.07 2.41
C VAL A 629 -30.79 20.27 1.39
N GLY A 630 -32.09 20.21 1.58
CA GLY A 630 -33.01 19.51 0.69
C GLY A 630 -34.25 20.32 0.43
N TYR A 631 -34.77 20.27 -0.79
CA TYR A 631 -36.04 20.83 -1.18
C TYR A 631 -36.73 19.91 -2.17
N ALA A 632 -38.00 19.63 -1.96
CA ALA A 632 -38.79 18.79 -2.84
C ALA A 632 -40.20 19.37 -2.96
N ASP A 633 -40.86 19.11 -4.08
CA ASP A 633 -42.25 19.49 -4.27
C ASP A 633 -42.88 18.66 -5.39
N SER A 634 -44.21 18.73 -5.51
CA SER A 634 -44.88 18.23 -6.70
C SER A 634 -44.84 19.24 -7.84
N TYR A 635 -44.91 18.76 -9.08
CA TYR A 635 -45.17 19.59 -10.25
C TYR A 635 -46.48 19.10 -10.89
N GLY A 636 -47.43 19.98 -11.19
CA GLY A 636 -48.76 19.57 -11.67
C GLY A 636 -49.79 19.42 -10.54
N ASP A 637 -50.79 18.56 -10.74
CA ASP A 637 -52.01 18.51 -9.91
C ASP A 637 -51.98 17.45 -8.79
N LYS A 638 -50.95 16.61 -8.75
CA LYS A 638 -50.80 15.54 -7.73
C LYS A 638 -50.11 16.05 -6.47
N ASP A 639 -50.37 15.37 -5.36
CA ASP A 639 -49.73 15.69 -4.07
C ASP A 639 -48.29 15.18 -4.04
N TYR A 640 -47.40 15.91 -3.33
CA TYR A 640 -46.04 15.43 -3.11
C TYR A 640 -46.04 14.12 -2.32
N PRO A 641 -45.31 13.07 -2.75
CA PRO A 641 -45.29 11.79 -2.05
C PRO A 641 -44.60 11.90 -0.68
N PHE A 642 -45.35 11.73 0.41
CA PHE A 642 -44.83 11.84 1.78
C PHE A 642 -43.71 10.81 2.07
N PHE A 643 -43.74 9.65 1.41
CA PHE A 643 -42.68 8.63 1.52
C PHE A 643 -41.37 9.00 0.82
N LYS A 644 -41.31 10.16 0.15
CA LYS A 644 -40.08 10.77 -0.38
C LYS A 644 -39.60 11.95 0.49
N ASN A 645 -40.21 12.18 1.66
CA ASN A 645 -39.82 13.25 2.58
C ASN A 645 -38.36 13.14 3.04
N TYR A 646 -37.82 14.27 3.48
CA TYR A 646 -36.57 14.33 4.23
C TYR A 646 -36.82 14.17 5.72
N PHE A 647 -35.79 13.68 6.43
CA PHE A 647 -35.81 13.46 7.87
C PHE A 647 -34.55 14.06 8.52
N ALA A 648 -34.66 14.43 9.80
CA ALA A 648 -33.56 14.90 10.63
C ALA A 648 -33.74 14.45 12.09
N GLY A 649 -32.65 14.52 12.87
CA GLY A 649 -32.48 13.82 14.15
C GLY A 649 -31.49 12.65 14.01
N GLY A 650 -30.85 12.24 15.10
CA GLY A 650 -29.91 11.12 15.11
C GLY A 650 -28.46 11.47 14.76
N LEU A 651 -27.62 10.42 14.71
CA LEU A 651 -26.16 10.51 14.61
C LEU A 651 -25.65 11.25 13.36
N THR A 652 -26.40 11.17 12.25
CA THR A 652 -26.00 11.66 10.92
C THR A 652 -26.45 13.09 10.63
N SER A 653 -27.32 13.66 11.46
CA SER A 653 -27.86 15.01 11.26
C SER A 653 -27.69 15.89 12.50
N VAL A 654 -28.68 15.93 13.40
CA VAL A 654 -28.70 16.70 14.64
C VAL A 654 -28.64 15.73 15.83
N ARG A 655 -27.43 15.49 16.34
CA ARG A 655 -27.23 14.60 17.50
C ARG A 655 -27.94 15.15 18.73
N GLY A 656 -28.40 14.28 19.63
CA GLY A 656 -29.12 14.71 20.84
C GLY A 656 -30.64 14.72 20.69
N PHE A 657 -31.12 14.62 19.45
CA PHE A 657 -32.51 14.31 19.11
C PHE A 657 -32.58 12.89 18.57
N GLU A 658 -33.67 12.19 18.86
CA GLU A 658 -33.91 10.83 18.38
C GLU A 658 -33.90 10.80 16.84
N ALA A 659 -33.49 9.67 16.25
CA ALA A 659 -33.39 9.54 14.80
C ALA A 659 -34.73 9.87 14.12
N ASN A 660 -34.67 10.66 13.04
CA ASN A 660 -35.84 11.04 12.23
C ASN A 660 -36.99 11.79 12.95
N SER A 661 -36.86 12.11 14.24
CA SER A 661 -37.91 12.70 15.09
C SER A 661 -38.19 14.19 14.85
N LEU A 662 -37.32 14.89 14.11
CA LEU A 662 -37.46 16.32 13.82
C LEU A 662 -38.34 16.55 12.59
N GLY A 663 -39.24 17.55 12.70
CA GLY A 663 -40.11 17.99 11.62
C GLY A 663 -41.59 18.10 12.01
N PRO A 664 -42.48 18.28 11.02
CA PRO A 664 -43.92 18.26 11.22
C PRO A 664 -44.40 16.94 11.82
N ARG A 665 -45.27 17.00 12.82
CA ARG A 665 -45.76 15.83 13.55
C ARG A 665 -47.24 15.58 13.31
N TYR A 666 -47.60 14.30 13.35
CA TYR A 666 -48.96 13.84 13.12
C TYR A 666 -49.37 12.90 14.26
N SER A 667 -50.64 12.94 14.64
CA SER A 667 -51.15 12.23 15.80
C SER A 667 -51.50 10.76 15.49
N ARG A 668 -50.97 9.86 16.31
CA ARG A 668 -51.22 8.41 16.28
C ARG A 668 -52.41 7.98 17.17
N GLY A 669 -53.27 8.90 17.60
CA GLY A 669 -54.47 8.61 18.39
C GLY A 669 -55.04 9.80 19.17
N ASN A 670 -56.07 9.58 20.00
CA ASN A 670 -56.75 10.66 20.74
C ASN A 670 -55.92 11.30 21.88
N VAL A 671 -54.66 10.89 22.06
CA VAL A 671 -53.76 11.42 23.10
C VAL A 671 -52.69 12.28 22.41
N SER A 672 -52.60 13.54 22.81
CA SER A 672 -51.62 14.51 22.26
C SER A 672 -50.15 14.12 22.48
N SER A 673 -49.88 13.12 23.32
CA SER A 673 -48.53 12.60 23.60
C SER A 673 -48.06 11.51 22.63
N ALA A 674 -48.89 11.07 21.69
CA ALA A 674 -48.51 10.06 20.68
C ALA A 674 -48.42 10.72 19.30
N GLN A 675 -47.53 11.70 19.15
CA GLN A 675 -47.28 12.41 17.89
C GLN A 675 -45.95 11.96 17.31
N ARG A 676 -45.90 11.67 16.01
CA ARG A 676 -44.68 11.20 15.33
C ARG A 676 -44.38 12.05 14.09
N SER A 677 -43.10 12.23 13.81
CA SER A 677 -42.66 12.93 12.59
C SER A 677 -42.95 12.07 11.37
N MET A 678 -43.48 12.67 10.30
CA MET A 678 -43.50 12.04 8.97
C MET A 678 -42.50 12.72 8.02
N GLY A 679 -41.57 13.50 8.57
CA GLY A 679 -40.66 14.33 7.81
C GLY A 679 -41.37 15.45 7.06
N GLY A 680 -40.71 15.97 6.03
CA GLY A 680 -41.21 17.08 5.22
C GLY A 680 -40.37 17.28 3.97
N ASN A 681 -40.81 18.20 3.13
CA ASN A 681 -40.22 18.42 1.82
C ASN A 681 -39.10 19.47 1.81
N VAL A 682 -38.79 20.10 2.95
CA VAL A 682 -37.65 21.01 3.11
C VAL A 682 -36.75 20.54 4.26
N LEU A 683 -35.46 20.36 4.00
CA LEU A 683 -34.45 19.97 4.98
C LEU A 683 -33.38 21.05 5.08
N VAL A 684 -33.05 21.43 6.30
CA VAL A 684 -31.87 22.26 6.60
C VAL A 684 -31.18 21.65 7.80
N SER A 685 -29.95 21.16 7.63
CA SER A 685 -29.12 20.72 8.74
C SER A 685 -27.64 21.04 8.52
N GLY A 686 -26.92 21.20 9.64
CA GLY A 686 -25.52 21.57 9.68
C GLY A 686 -24.88 21.17 11.00
N SER A 687 -23.57 20.93 10.96
CA SER A 687 -22.75 20.56 12.10
C SER A 687 -21.38 21.20 11.98
N ALA A 688 -20.99 21.92 13.02
CA ALA A 688 -19.64 22.42 13.20
C ALA A 688 -18.92 21.53 14.22
N GLU A 689 -17.80 20.94 13.81
CA GLU A 689 -17.03 19.98 14.61
C GLU A 689 -15.59 20.48 14.77
N LEU A 690 -15.03 20.32 15.98
CA LEU A 690 -13.60 20.50 16.23
C LEU A 690 -13.04 19.14 16.65
N ILE A 691 -12.23 18.56 15.78
CA ILE A 691 -11.52 17.31 15.99
C ILE A 691 -10.15 17.63 16.58
N PHE A 692 -9.73 16.87 17.58
CA PHE A 692 -8.46 17.08 18.28
C PHE A 692 -7.74 15.74 18.48
N PRO A 693 -6.44 15.71 18.76
CA PRO A 693 -5.74 14.45 18.97
C PRO A 693 -6.14 13.82 20.30
N MET A 694 -6.26 12.49 20.34
CA MET A 694 -6.50 11.78 21.60
C MET A 694 -5.30 12.00 22.54
N PRO A 695 -5.50 12.58 23.74
CA PRO A 695 -4.43 12.65 24.72
C PRO A 695 -4.09 11.22 25.18
N PHE A 696 -2.83 10.97 25.50
CA PHE A 696 -2.31 9.72 26.10
C PHE A 696 -2.07 8.51 25.17
N LEU A 697 -2.36 8.59 23.86
CA LEU A 697 -2.01 7.53 22.89
C LEU A 697 -0.85 7.94 21.98
N LYS A 698 0.09 7.02 21.75
CA LYS A 698 1.20 7.21 20.80
C LYS A 698 0.71 7.16 19.34
N ASP A 699 -0.18 6.23 19.02
CA ASP A 699 -0.86 6.20 17.72
C ASP A 699 -2.18 6.96 17.79
N LYS A 700 -2.17 8.14 17.17
CA LYS A 700 -3.30 9.08 17.17
C LYS A 700 -4.21 8.89 15.96
N THR A 701 -3.82 8.07 14.98
CA THR A 701 -4.45 8.07 13.64
C THR A 701 -5.76 7.28 13.58
N ALA A 702 -5.91 6.28 14.45
CA ALA A 702 -7.10 5.44 14.54
C ALA A 702 -8.23 6.01 15.42
N TRP A 703 -7.98 7.11 16.14
CA TRP A 703 -8.92 7.72 17.09
C TRP A 703 -9.25 9.15 16.69
N ARG A 704 -10.52 9.51 16.77
CA ARG A 704 -11.07 10.81 16.39
C ARG A 704 -12.03 11.31 17.47
N PRO A 705 -11.51 11.85 18.58
CA PRO A 705 -12.34 12.60 19.50
C PRO A 705 -12.68 13.96 18.88
N LEU A 706 -13.90 14.43 19.15
CA LEU A 706 -14.38 15.70 18.63
C LEU A 706 -15.36 16.35 19.61
N VAL A 707 -15.47 17.68 19.54
CA VAL A 707 -16.58 18.43 20.11
C VAL A 707 -17.40 18.98 18.95
N PHE A 708 -18.71 19.08 19.12
CA PHE A 708 -19.59 19.51 18.04
C PHE A 708 -20.73 20.40 18.51
N MET A 709 -21.24 21.18 17.57
CA MET A 709 -22.51 21.88 17.66
C MET A 709 -23.31 21.59 16.40
N ASP A 710 -24.49 21.01 16.57
CA ASP A 710 -25.39 20.65 15.48
C ASP A 710 -26.59 21.60 15.45
N ALA A 711 -27.12 21.81 14.26
CA ALA A 711 -28.23 22.68 13.95
C ALA A 711 -29.06 22.05 12.85
N GLY A 712 -30.38 21.93 12.99
CA GLY A 712 -31.20 21.51 11.88
C GLY A 712 -32.66 21.30 12.22
N ASN A 713 -33.47 21.24 11.18
CA ASN A 713 -34.85 20.80 11.25
C ASN A 713 -35.35 20.42 9.84
N VAL A 714 -36.52 19.80 9.81
CA VAL A 714 -37.30 19.55 8.62
C VAL A 714 -38.56 20.41 8.67
N PHE A 715 -38.99 20.91 7.51
CA PHE A 715 -40.17 21.75 7.35
C PHE A 715 -41.05 21.22 6.23
N THR A 716 -42.31 21.65 6.20
CA THR A 716 -43.22 21.37 5.10
C THR A 716 -43.77 22.65 4.48
N THR A 717 -43.77 22.75 3.15
CA THR A 717 -44.39 23.90 2.45
C THR A 717 -45.91 23.84 2.53
N LYS A 718 -46.49 22.64 2.55
CA LYS A 718 -47.92 22.37 2.68
C LYS A 718 -48.15 21.19 3.62
N CYS A 719 -49.15 21.28 4.49
CA CYS A 719 -49.50 20.16 5.34
C CYS A 719 -50.21 19.07 4.54
N LEU A 720 -50.00 17.81 4.90
CA LEU A 720 -50.64 16.69 4.21
C LEU A 720 -52.17 16.75 4.38
N LYS A 721 -52.92 16.48 3.32
CA LYS A 721 -54.39 16.42 3.38
C LYS A 721 -54.81 15.34 4.37
N GLY A 722 -55.54 15.70 5.42
CA GLY A 722 -55.79 14.80 6.55
C GLY A 722 -55.32 15.36 7.88
N ALA A 723 -54.31 16.23 7.84
CA ALA A 723 -53.76 16.87 9.02
C ALA A 723 -54.74 17.88 9.63
N THR A 724 -54.73 17.95 10.95
CA THR A 724 -55.39 18.95 11.77
C THR A 724 -54.48 20.17 11.92
N GLN A 725 -55.05 21.37 11.97
CA GLN A 725 -54.27 22.62 12.02
C GLN A 725 -53.43 22.77 13.31
N ASN A 726 -53.67 21.94 14.32
CA ASN A 726 -52.94 21.97 15.59
C ASN A 726 -51.68 21.10 15.59
N THR A 727 -51.48 20.24 14.58
CA THR A 727 -50.38 19.25 14.53
C THR A 727 -49.33 19.59 13.48
N CYS A 728 -49.73 20.21 12.36
CA CYS A 728 -48.84 20.61 11.28
C CYS A 728 -48.84 22.13 11.06
N LYS A 729 -47.62 22.72 10.95
CA LYS A 729 -47.38 24.13 10.64
C LYS A 729 -46.70 24.25 9.28
N GLU A 730 -47.31 25.00 8.37
CA GLU A 730 -46.79 25.25 7.02
C GLU A 730 -45.73 26.36 7.01
N GLY A 731 -44.79 26.24 6.07
CA GLY A 731 -43.76 27.24 5.81
C GLY A 731 -42.43 26.94 6.51
N VAL A 732 -41.42 27.73 6.14
CA VAL A 732 -40.06 27.62 6.69
C VAL A 732 -39.87 28.71 7.74
N ASP A 733 -39.89 28.32 9.01
CA ASP A 733 -39.60 29.20 10.14
C ASP A 733 -38.27 28.78 10.78
N PHE A 734 -37.21 29.57 10.55
CA PHE A 734 -35.90 29.28 11.13
C PHE A 734 -35.89 29.36 12.67
N GLY A 735 -36.91 29.96 13.30
CA GLY A 735 -37.12 29.89 14.75
C GLY A 735 -37.52 28.49 15.26
N ASP A 736 -37.87 27.58 14.36
CA ASP A 736 -38.11 26.16 14.66
C ASP A 736 -36.88 25.28 14.45
N LEU A 737 -35.71 25.83 14.07
CA LEU A 737 -34.46 25.06 14.05
C LEU A 737 -34.14 24.50 15.45
N ARG A 738 -33.68 23.24 15.49
CA ARG A 738 -33.18 22.60 16.71
C ARG A 738 -31.67 22.58 16.72
N TYR A 739 -31.09 22.78 17.89
CA TYR A 739 -29.65 22.84 18.09
C TYR A 739 -29.24 21.98 19.27
N SER A 740 -28.06 21.38 19.16
CA SER A 740 -27.45 20.61 20.22
C SER A 740 -25.95 20.86 20.26
N ALA A 741 -25.34 20.53 21.40
CA ALA A 741 -23.89 20.50 21.51
C ALA A 741 -23.46 19.24 22.27
N GLY A 742 -22.29 18.73 21.94
CA GLY A 742 -21.84 17.47 22.50
C GLY A 742 -20.36 17.15 22.27
N VAL A 743 -19.99 15.97 22.75
CA VAL A 743 -18.70 15.34 22.51
C VAL A 743 -18.93 14.05 21.73
N GLY A 744 -18.05 13.79 20.78
CA GLY A 744 -18.05 12.58 19.96
C GLY A 744 -16.70 11.86 20.03
N LEU A 745 -16.74 10.55 19.85
CA LEU A 745 -15.56 9.73 19.68
C LEU A 745 -15.82 8.75 18.55
N SER A 746 -15.03 8.83 17.47
CA SER A 746 -14.96 7.77 16.48
C SER A 746 -13.63 7.05 16.58
N TRP A 747 -13.61 5.74 16.45
CA TRP A 747 -12.37 4.99 16.29
C TRP A 747 -12.54 3.82 15.33
N LEU A 748 -11.45 3.45 14.68
CA LEU A 748 -11.42 2.32 13.77
C LEU A 748 -11.23 1.03 14.58
N THR A 749 -12.24 0.17 14.60
CA THR A 749 -12.14 -1.19 15.15
C THR A 749 -11.75 -2.17 14.04
N PRO A 750 -11.34 -3.42 14.38
CA PRO A 750 -11.13 -4.46 13.37
C PRO A 750 -12.34 -4.76 12.48
N VAL A 751 -13.55 -4.38 12.92
CA VAL A 751 -14.82 -4.65 12.21
C VAL A 751 -15.44 -3.39 11.60
N GLY A 752 -14.79 -2.22 11.69
CA GLY A 752 -15.27 -0.95 11.13
C GLY A 752 -15.21 0.23 12.11
N PRO A 753 -15.53 1.45 11.68
CA PRO A 753 -15.59 2.61 12.56
C PRO A 753 -16.71 2.45 13.59
N LEU A 754 -16.39 2.67 14.87
CA LEU A 754 -17.38 2.81 15.93
C LEU A 754 -17.44 4.29 16.32
N SER A 755 -18.62 4.88 16.26
CA SER A 755 -18.88 6.29 16.57
C SER A 755 -19.84 6.39 17.74
N ILE A 756 -19.47 7.16 18.75
CA ILE A 756 -20.26 7.41 19.96
C ILE A 756 -20.38 8.90 20.17
N SER A 757 -21.60 9.42 20.34
CA SER A 757 -21.83 10.81 20.74
C SER A 757 -22.60 10.92 22.03
N LEU A 758 -22.16 11.84 22.88
CA LEU A 758 -22.87 12.32 24.07
C LEU A 758 -23.24 13.77 23.82
N SER A 759 -24.54 14.07 23.78
CA SER A 759 -25.02 15.39 23.38
C SER A 759 -26.21 15.86 24.18
N LYS A 760 -26.36 17.18 24.23
CA LYS A 760 -27.45 17.85 24.91
C LYS A 760 -28.20 18.72 23.93
N ALA A 761 -29.49 18.45 23.76
CA ALA A 761 -30.41 19.35 23.08
C ALA A 761 -30.48 20.68 23.84
N LEU A 762 -30.20 21.79 23.15
CA LEU A 762 -30.11 23.13 23.77
C LEU A 762 -31.43 23.90 23.74
N ASN A 763 -32.31 23.57 22.79
CA ASN A 763 -33.59 24.27 22.59
C ASN A 763 -34.75 23.31 22.24
N SER A 764 -34.81 22.14 22.88
CA SER A 764 -35.94 21.23 22.72
C SER A 764 -37.27 21.90 23.12
N LYS A 765 -38.33 21.65 22.35
CA LYS A 765 -39.70 22.11 22.60
C LYS A 765 -40.57 20.92 23.02
N SER A 766 -41.81 21.19 23.45
CA SER A 766 -42.79 20.15 23.73
C SER A 766 -43.05 19.31 22.47
N GLY A 767 -43.02 17.98 22.61
CA GLY A 767 -43.04 17.00 21.51
C GLY A 767 -41.64 16.55 21.05
N ASP A 768 -40.61 17.35 21.34
CA ASP A 768 -39.17 17.02 21.35
C ASP A 768 -38.80 15.62 21.84
N GLU A 769 -38.53 14.66 20.95
CA GLU A 769 -37.86 13.40 21.32
C GLU A 769 -36.35 13.58 21.34
N THR A 770 -35.74 13.40 22.52
CA THR A 770 -34.32 13.64 22.75
C THR A 770 -33.58 12.37 23.13
N GLU A 771 -32.40 12.18 22.57
CA GLU A 771 -31.57 11.01 22.81
C GLU A 771 -30.13 11.46 23.11
N VAL A 772 -29.73 11.40 24.38
CA VAL A 772 -28.45 11.97 24.85
C VAL A 772 -27.24 11.15 24.39
N PHE A 773 -27.34 9.82 24.46
CA PHE A 773 -26.28 8.89 24.10
C PHE A 773 -26.65 8.21 22.79
N GLN A 774 -25.81 8.39 21.78
CA GLN A 774 -26.01 7.78 20.47
C GLN A 774 -24.76 7.04 20.02
N PHE A 775 -24.93 5.90 19.34
CA PHE A 775 -23.80 5.15 18.79
C PHE A 775 -24.15 4.39 17.51
N ALA A 776 -23.13 4.19 16.68
CA ALA A 776 -23.20 3.35 15.50
C ALA A 776 -21.87 2.62 15.26
N LEU A 777 -21.96 1.35 14.89
CA LEU A 777 -20.85 0.50 14.45
C LEU A 777 -20.95 0.28 12.93
N GLY A 778 -19.85 0.51 12.22
CA GLY A 778 -19.77 0.46 10.76
C GLY A 778 -20.04 1.81 10.08
N GLN A 779 -20.47 2.83 10.84
CA GLN A 779 -20.69 4.19 10.36
C GLN A 779 -19.80 5.19 11.12
N SER A 780 -19.23 6.17 10.40
CA SER A 780 -18.53 7.32 10.99
C SER A 780 -19.39 8.58 10.98
N PHE A 781 -19.12 9.54 11.87
CA PHE A 781 -19.73 10.88 11.84
C PHE A 781 -19.56 11.60 10.50
#